data_AF-A0A949ZD85-F1
#
_entry.id   AF-A0A949ZD85-F1
#
_cell.length_a   1.000
_cell.length_b   1.000
_cell.length_c   1.000
_cell.angle_alpha   90.00
_cell.angle_beta   90.00
_cell.angle_gamma   90.00
#
_symmetry.space_group_name_H-M   'P 1'
#
loop_
_entity.id
_entity.type
_entity.pdbx_description
1 polymer ?
#
loop_
_entity_poly.entity_id
_entity_poly.type
_entity_poly.pdbx_seq_one_letter_code
_entity_poly.pdbx_strand_id
1 'polypeptide(L)'
;GQLDSYLFVAPELVAQRVADVWRSAFSERVMAYRRERGALTLTIAPAVIVQRMIDANVSGVAFSVDPVSSKADDAVVCAVYGLGSGLVSGDCDADTYRVDRGGHIVQRAVADKRVTHRALPGIGEGVTTQAVDRTLALQPALDDDGILRVAELARTSQAWFGVPQDIEWAMSGGELYLLQSRPITTLTPSAPERSSTIATAAGALNIWDNSNIAESYGGVTTPLTFSFARHAYEGAYRQFCRLMRIADTTIAAHDDTFRNMLGLIQGRVYYNLLNWYRVLALLPGYKLNKRFMEQMMGVKEPLPEGAMPPQPPASGWDRLRDGWDVLVVAAAFAAHYVTLPRRCDAFFAWLRETLADVRPDEANPPEELVAAYRRLESRLIDRWDAPLINDLFAMIFFGLLRRLCERWCGDKEGTLQNGLVSGEGGMISAQPAALVTEMARVASREPALVAMLCAAPMKTIDSALRSSPQLQSLYTSYLDKFGDRATDELKLESPTLRDDPLMLVRSVGTLAQHFISTPEVTDAAKDANTTLRQAAEERVAQALGAQPLRRAVFAWVLRNARRHIVARENLRFERTRLFGRVRAIFTALGHVFQHASVLARADDIFYLEVEEALGFVEGTATTRDLAALAATRKREFDAYRAAPAPPDRFETHGMIGTANVPHVSTDGTLHAPQDSERRTGLGCCPGVVRGQVRVVTDPRRSTLQAGEILVAECTDPGWVMLFPAAAGLLVERGSLLSHSAIVAREMRIPAIVSLSGVTTWLHDGDWVEIDGSSGVVTRIAQAGERPQTNA
;
A
#
# COMPACT_ATOMS: atom_id res chain seq x y z
N GLY A 1 -17.09 -9.52 26.35
CA GLY A 1 -16.10 -10.21 27.21
C GLY A 1 -15.84 -11.62 26.72
N GLN A 2 -14.80 -12.29 27.23
CA GLN A 2 -14.48 -13.69 26.89
C GLN A 2 -14.70 -14.68 28.05
N LEU A 3 -14.79 -14.18 29.29
CA LEU A 3 -15.08 -14.96 30.48
C LEU A 3 -16.49 -14.65 30.98
N ASP A 4 -17.02 -15.51 31.84
CA ASP A 4 -18.36 -15.37 32.39
C ASP A 4 -18.38 -14.35 33.54
N SER A 5 -19.51 -13.64 33.66
CA SER A 5 -19.82 -12.74 34.77
C SER A 5 -21.19 -13.07 35.34
N TYR A 6 -21.31 -13.08 36.67
CA TYR A 6 -22.55 -13.41 37.38
C TYR A 6 -22.98 -12.21 38.22
N LEU A 7 -24.25 -11.82 38.12
CA LEU A 7 -24.83 -10.66 38.82
C LEU A 7 -25.82 -11.10 39.91
N PHE A 8 -25.99 -10.26 40.93
CA PHE A 8 -26.88 -10.49 42.09
C PHE A 8 -26.59 -11.77 42.90
N VAL A 9 -25.35 -12.26 42.91
CA VAL A 9 -24.99 -13.52 43.59
C VAL A 9 -25.11 -13.38 45.10
N ALA A 10 -25.94 -14.23 45.73
CA ALA A 10 -26.04 -14.31 47.18
C ALA A 10 -24.72 -14.72 47.84
N PRO A 11 -24.39 -14.24 49.07
CA PRO A 11 -23.11 -14.50 49.73
C PRO A 11 -22.70 -15.99 49.79
N GLU A 12 -23.66 -16.87 50.03
CA GLU A 12 -23.50 -18.32 50.09
C GLU A 12 -23.13 -18.97 48.75
N LEU A 13 -23.43 -18.33 47.62
CA LEU A 13 -23.15 -18.82 46.27
C LEU A 13 -21.84 -18.28 45.68
N VAL A 14 -21.22 -17.28 46.32
CA VAL A 14 -20.01 -16.61 45.81
C VAL A 14 -18.88 -17.60 45.52
N ALA A 15 -18.60 -18.52 46.45
CA ALA A 15 -17.53 -19.51 46.28
C ALA A 15 -17.78 -20.42 45.06
N GLN A 16 -19.04 -20.79 44.81
CA GLN A 16 -19.42 -21.59 43.65
C GLN A 16 -19.24 -20.80 42.35
N ARG A 17 -19.65 -19.52 42.31
CA ARG A 17 -19.49 -18.68 41.12
C ARG A 17 -18.04 -18.34 40.80
N VAL A 18 -17.17 -18.23 41.81
CA VAL A 18 -15.71 -18.14 41.59
C VAL A 18 -15.20 -19.37 40.83
N ALA A 19 -15.62 -20.57 41.21
CA ALA A 19 -15.24 -21.79 40.50
C ALA A 19 -15.80 -21.83 39.07
N ASP A 20 -17.01 -21.33 38.84
CA ASP A 20 -17.61 -21.25 37.50
C ASP A 20 -16.85 -20.29 36.57
N VAL A 21 -16.42 -19.13 37.07
CA VAL A 21 -15.58 -18.18 36.30
C VAL A 21 -14.22 -18.81 35.96
N TRP A 22 -13.64 -19.61 36.85
CA TRP A 22 -12.43 -20.37 36.50
C TRP A 22 -12.68 -21.40 35.41
N ARG A 23 -13.84 -22.07 35.41
CA ARG A 23 -14.22 -23.01 34.35
C ARG A 23 -14.44 -22.32 33.01
N SER A 24 -14.99 -21.10 33.00
CA SER A 24 -15.25 -20.37 31.74
C SER A 24 -13.96 -20.08 30.94
N ALA A 25 -12.80 -20.02 31.61
CA ALA A 25 -11.49 -19.89 30.96
C ALA A 25 -11.11 -21.08 30.07
N PHE A 26 -11.82 -22.21 30.20
CA PHE A 26 -11.66 -23.43 29.40
C PHE A 26 -12.79 -23.63 28.39
N SER A 27 -13.68 -22.65 28.22
CA SER A 27 -14.72 -22.71 27.19
C SER A 27 -14.10 -22.79 25.80
N GLU A 28 -14.78 -23.45 24.87
CA GLU A 28 -14.32 -23.64 23.49
C GLU A 28 -13.99 -22.31 22.80
N ARG A 29 -14.78 -21.27 23.07
CA ARG A 29 -14.56 -19.89 22.59
C ARG A 29 -13.22 -19.31 23.04
N VAL A 30 -12.89 -19.42 24.33
CA VAL A 30 -11.63 -18.92 24.88
C VAL A 30 -10.44 -19.71 24.34
N MET A 31 -10.61 -21.02 24.18
CA MET A 31 -9.58 -21.91 23.64
C MET A 31 -9.34 -21.70 22.14
N ALA A 32 -10.36 -21.35 21.36
CA ALA A 32 -10.23 -20.96 19.95
C ALA A 32 -9.50 -19.61 19.82
N TYR A 33 -9.92 -18.60 20.58
CA TYR A 33 -9.27 -17.28 20.59
C TYR A 33 -7.78 -17.34 21.00
N ARG A 34 -7.43 -18.19 21.97
CA ARG A 34 -6.02 -18.40 22.37
C ARG A 34 -5.19 -19.08 21.28
N ARG A 35 -5.78 -20.03 20.55
CA ARG A 35 -5.14 -20.67 19.39
C ARG A 35 -4.85 -19.66 18.29
N GLU A 36 -5.78 -18.76 17.99
CA GLU A 36 -5.58 -17.68 17.01
C GLU A 36 -4.47 -16.69 17.42
N ARG A 37 -4.28 -16.44 18.72
CA ARG A 37 -3.26 -15.51 19.23
C ARG A 37 -1.90 -16.15 19.58
N GLY A 38 -1.69 -17.44 19.30
CA GLY A 38 -0.40 -18.12 19.51
C GLY A 38 0.03 -18.31 20.97
N ALA A 39 -0.86 -18.05 21.94
CA ALA A 39 -0.57 -18.18 23.37
C ALA A 39 -0.92 -19.59 23.87
N LEU A 40 -0.06 -20.57 23.56
CA LEU A 40 -0.28 -21.99 23.86
C LEU A 40 0.35 -22.48 25.17
N THR A 41 0.92 -21.61 26.02
CA THR A 41 1.62 -22.03 27.24
C THR A 41 1.22 -21.24 28.49
N LEU A 42 0.95 -22.03 29.55
CA LEU A 42 0.59 -21.71 30.94
C LEU A 42 -0.86 -21.26 31.21
N THR A 43 -1.66 -22.20 31.70
CA THR A 43 -2.99 -22.01 32.32
C THR A 43 -2.89 -21.17 33.58
N ILE A 44 -2.99 -19.85 33.44
CA ILE A 44 -3.22 -18.95 34.57
C ILE A 44 -4.75 -18.87 34.77
N ALA A 45 -5.23 -19.34 35.92
CA ALA A 45 -6.62 -19.16 36.33
C ALA A 45 -6.92 -17.65 36.42
N PRO A 46 -8.05 -17.15 35.88
CA PRO A 46 -8.36 -15.73 35.95
C PRO A 46 -8.55 -15.29 37.40
N ALA A 47 -8.10 -14.09 37.72
CA ALA A 47 -8.48 -13.43 38.96
C ALA A 47 -10.00 -13.14 38.91
N VAL A 48 -10.72 -13.45 39.99
CA VAL A 48 -12.16 -13.21 40.09
C VAL A 48 -12.40 -11.99 40.96
N ILE A 49 -13.12 -11.01 40.42
CA ILE A 49 -13.51 -9.79 41.14
C ILE A 49 -14.87 -10.05 41.80
N VAL A 50 -14.93 -9.94 43.13
CA VAL A 50 -16.18 -9.97 43.88
C VAL A 50 -16.52 -8.54 44.29
N GLN A 51 -17.51 -7.95 43.64
CA GLN A 51 -17.93 -6.56 43.83
C GLN A 51 -19.35 -6.51 44.38
N ARG A 52 -19.62 -5.51 45.23
CA ARG A 52 -20.99 -5.23 45.69
C ARG A 52 -21.88 -4.89 44.49
N MET A 53 -23.02 -5.58 44.36
CA MET A 53 -23.97 -5.32 43.29
C MET A 53 -24.68 -3.97 43.50
N ILE A 54 -24.78 -3.17 42.43
CA ILE A 54 -25.55 -1.93 42.38
C ILE A 54 -26.84 -2.19 41.61
N ASP A 55 -27.98 -2.08 42.30
CA ASP A 55 -29.29 -2.14 41.65
C ASP A 55 -29.61 -0.78 41.03
N ALA A 56 -29.22 -0.61 39.77
CA ALA A 56 -29.21 0.66 39.09
C ALA A 56 -30.59 1.01 38.52
N ASN A 57 -31.00 2.28 38.66
CA ASN A 57 -32.14 2.80 37.92
C ASN A 57 -31.77 3.08 36.46
N VAL A 58 -30.53 3.55 36.25
CA VAL A 58 -29.93 3.88 34.95
C VAL A 58 -28.47 3.44 34.99
N SER A 59 -27.95 2.93 33.89
CA SER A 59 -26.52 2.57 33.78
C SER A 59 -26.07 2.64 32.34
N GLY A 60 -24.78 2.45 32.10
CA GLY A 60 -24.27 2.39 30.74
C GLY A 60 -22.76 2.42 30.66
N VAL A 61 -22.29 2.89 29.52
CA VAL A 61 -20.87 3.00 29.18
C VAL A 61 -20.57 4.46 28.85
N ALA A 62 -19.39 4.94 29.19
CA ALA A 62 -18.92 6.24 28.73
C ALA A 62 -17.46 6.16 28.29
N PHE A 63 -17.15 6.88 27.22
CA PHE A 63 -15.81 7.04 26.68
C PHE A 63 -15.35 8.46 26.98
N SER A 64 -14.14 8.60 27.53
CA SER A 64 -13.56 9.91 27.83
C SER A 64 -13.24 10.72 26.58
N VAL A 65 -13.15 10.05 25.42
CA VAL A 65 -12.95 10.59 24.08
C VAL A 65 -13.72 9.72 23.07
N ASP A 66 -14.17 10.31 21.97
CA ASP A 66 -14.92 9.59 20.94
C ASP A 66 -14.05 8.50 20.27
N PRO A 67 -14.46 7.22 20.33
CA PRO A 67 -13.68 6.12 19.74
C PRO A 67 -13.78 6.00 18.21
N VAL A 68 -14.67 6.76 17.55
CA VAL A 68 -14.98 6.62 16.11
C VAL A 68 -14.56 7.86 15.29
N SER A 69 -14.67 9.07 15.84
CA SER A 69 -14.40 10.30 15.08
C SER A 69 -12.99 10.87 15.27
N SER A 70 -12.55 11.67 14.30
CA SER A 70 -11.27 12.43 14.33
C SER A 70 -11.26 13.62 15.29
N LYS A 71 -12.32 13.81 16.10
CA LYS A 71 -12.41 14.86 17.13
C LYS A 71 -12.06 14.27 18.49
N ALA A 72 -10.75 14.11 18.72
CA ALA A 72 -10.17 13.37 19.83
C ALA A 72 -10.42 13.93 21.25
N ASP A 73 -11.30 14.92 21.43
CA ASP A 73 -11.49 15.66 22.70
C ASP A 73 -12.92 15.60 23.28
N ASP A 74 -13.90 15.01 22.57
CA ASP A 74 -15.30 14.95 23.04
C ASP A 74 -15.58 13.65 23.82
N ALA A 75 -16.19 13.74 25.00
CA ALA A 75 -16.65 12.57 25.75
C ALA A 75 -17.98 12.04 25.19
N VAL A 76 -18.13 10.72 25.15
CA VAL A 76 -19.35 10.04 24.66
C VAL A 76 -20.00 9.27 25.81
N VAL A 77 -21.26 9.53 26.10
CA VAL A 77 -22.02 8.88 27.17
C VAL A 77 -23.16 8.07 26.56
N CYS A 78 -23.19 6.76 26.84
CA CYS A 78 -24.27 5.86 26.45
C CYS A 78 -25.07 5.45 27.70
N ALA A 79 -26.39 5.55 27.68
CA ALA A 79 -27.25 5.27 28.83
C ALA A 79 -28.45 4.38 28.49
N VAL A 80 -28.76 3.42 29.37
CA VAL A 80 -29.93 2.55 29.33
C VAL A 80 -30.66 2.57 30.66
N TYR A 81 -31.97 2.29 30.64
CA TYR A 81 -32.70 2.03 31.89
C TYR A 81 -32.28 0.69 32.50
N GLY A 82 -32.16 0.67 33.82
CA GLY A 82 -31.82 -0.53 34.57
C GLY A 82 -30.36 -0.91 34.51
N LEU A 83 -30.08 -2.21 34.41
CA LEU A 83 -28.74 -2.78 34.54
C LEU A 83 -27.97 -2.76 33.23
N GLY A 84 -26.66 -2.46 33.32
CA GLY A 84 -25.79 -2.27 32.14
C GLY A 84 -25.57 -3.55 31.33
N SER A 85 -25.90 -4.71 31.91
CA SER A 85 -25.92 -6.00 31.22
C SER A 85 -26.77 -6.00 29.94
N GLY A 86 -27.82 -5.18 29.84
CA GLY A 86 -28.65 -5.05 28.63
C GLY A 86 -27.93 -4.35 27.48
N LEU A 87 -27.02 -3.43 27.79
CA LEU A 87 -26.18 -2.76 26.79
C LEU A 87 -25.03 -3.66 26.33
N VAL A 88 -24.38 -4.36 27.26
CA VAL A 88 -23.23 -5.24 26.97
C VAL A 88 -23.63 -6.49 26.17
N SER A 89 -24.86 -6.98 26.35
CA SER A 89 -25.42 -8.09 25.58
C SER A 89 -25.94 -7.68 24.19
N GLY A 90 -26.22 -6.38 23.99
CA GLY A 90 -26.88 -5.88 22.78
C GLY A 90 -28.40 -6.00 22.79
N ASP A 91 -29.01 -6.36 23.93
CA ASP A 91 -30.45 -6.57 24.07
C ASP A 91 -31.24 -5.25 24.21
N CYS A 92 -30.57 -4.15 24.60
CA CYS A 92 -31.17 -2.83 24.82
C CYS A 92 -30.52 -1.77 23.92
N ASP A 93 -31.34 -1.00 23.20
CA ASP A 93 -30.89 0.24 22.56
C ASP A 93 -30.56 1.30 23.62
N ALA A 94 -29.56 2.15 23.38
CA ALA A 94 -29.08 3.15 24.34
C ALA A 94 -29.22 4.59 23.82
N ASP A 95 -29.46 5.51 24.75
CA ASP A 95 -29.31 6.93 24.48
C ASP A 95 -27.83 7.26 24.35
N THR A 96 -27.47 8.10 23.39
CA THR A 96 -26.09 8.52 23.14
C THR A 96 -25.98 10.04 23.21
N TYR A 97 -25.07 10.52 24.05
CA TYR A 97 -24.79 11.93 24.25
C TYR A 97 -23.31 12.22 23.98
N ARG A 98 -23.04 13.41 23.45
CA ARG A 98 -21.67 13.90 23.23
C ARG A 98 -21.48 15.19 24.00
N VAL A 99 -20.39 15.25 24.78
CA VAL A 99 -20.06 16.38 25.64
C VAL A 99 -18.68 16.90 25.27
N ASP A 100 -18.61 18.17 24.89
CA ASP A 100 -17.33 18.82 24.55
C ASP A 100 -16.45 19.04 25.79
N ARG A 101 -15.22 19.49 25.56
CA ARG A 101 -14.25 19.82 26.63
C ARG A 101 -14.70 20.97 27.54
N GLY A 102 -15.58 21.84 27.04
CA GLY A 102 -16.18 22.94 27.80
C GLY A 102 -17.32 22.51 28.72
N GLY A 103 -17.73 21.23 28.66
CA GLY A 103 -18.87 20.73 29.43
C GLY A 103 -20.22 21.03 28.80
N HIS A 104 -20.29 21.29 27.49
CA HIS A 104 -21.54 21.47 26.78
C HIS A 104 -21.98 20.20 26.07
N ILE A 105 -23.27 19.87 26.16
CA ILE A 105 -23.86 18.74 25.42
C ILE A 105 -24.10 19.18 23.97
N VAL A 106 -23.20 18.76 23.07
CA VAL A 106 -23.18 19.16 21.66
C VAL A 106 -24.03 18.25 20.77
N GLN A 107 -24.35 17.03 21.23
CA GLN A 107 -25.22 16.10 20.51
C GLN A 107 -26.05 15.26 21.48
N ARG A 108 -27.31 15.02 21.11
CA ARG A 108 -28.23 14.10 21.80
C ARG A 108 -28.89 13.18 20.78
N ALA A 109 -28.86 11.87 21.04
CA ALA A 109 -29.61 10.87 20.30
C ALA A 109 -30.34 9.98 21.31
N VAL A 110 -31.66 10.08 21.36
CA VAL A 110 -32.49 9.30 22.29
C VAL A 110 -33.05 8.08 21.55
N ALA A 111 -32.84 6.89 22.09
CA ALA A 111 -33.27 5.62 21.52
C ALA A 111 -34.63 5.15 22.09
N ASP A 112 -35.30 4.26 21.35
CA ASP A 112 -36.54 3.59 21.76
C ASP A 112 -36.21 2.40 22.69
N LYS A 113 -36.05 2.71 23.99
CA LYS A 113 -35.60 1.76 25.03
C LYS A 113 -36.72 0.81 25.47
N ARG A 114 -37.15 -0.10 24.59
CA ARG A 114 -38.34 -0.97 24.79
C ARG A 114 -38.22 -1.98 25.92
N VAL A 115 -37.00 -2.36 26.28
CA VAL A 115 -36.72 -3.38 27.29
C VAL A 115 -35.62 -2.91 28.23
N THR A 116 -35.61 -3.46 29.45
CA THR A 116 -34.63 -3.16 30.50
C THR A 116 -34.29 -4.42 31.27
N HIS A 117 -33.06 -4.50 31.76
CA HIS A 117 -32.60 -5.60 32.59
C HIS A 117 -32.77 -5.26 34.08
N ARG A 118 -33.36 -6.20 34.84
CA ARG A 118 -33.60 -6.11 36.29
C ARG A 118 -33.15 -7.37 37.01
N ALA A 119 -32.98 -7.30 38.32
CA ALA A 119 -32.70 -8.46 39.15
C ALA A 119 -33.79 -9.53 38.97
N LEU A 120 -33.38 -10.80 38.85
CA LEU A 120 -34.33 -11.91 38.78
C LEU A 120 -35.00 -12.13 40.16
N PRO A 121 -36.33 -12.01 40.27
CA PRO A 121 -37.00 -12.08 41.57
C PRO A 121 -36.89 -13.47 42.21
N GLY A 122 -36.57 -13.52 43.52
CA GLY A 122 -36.72 -14.72 44.35
C GLY A 122 -35.67 -15.83 44.19
N ILE A 123 -34.68 -15.66 43.29
CA ILE A 123 -33.68 -16.70 42.98
C ILE A 123 -32.30 -16.40 43.60
N GLY A 124 -32.06 -15.16 44.06
CA GLY A 124 -30.80 -14.79 44.73
C GLY A 124 -29.59 -14.75 43.81
N GLU A 125 -29.83 -14.72 42.48
CA GLU A 125 -28.85 -14.49 41.42
C GLU A 125 -29.57 -14.28 40.07
N GLY A 126 -28.90 -13.62 39.13
CA GLY A 126 -29.36 -13.52 37.75
C GLY A 126 -30.16 -12.26 37.41
N VAL A 127 -30.42 -12.11 36.12
CA VAL A 127 -31.07 -10.95 35.51
C VAL A 127 -32.26 -11.42 34.67
N THR A 128 -33.31 -10.61 34.63
CA THR A 128 -34.48 -10.80 33.76
C THR A 128 -34.73 -9.56 32.91
N THR A 129 -35.20 -9.78 31.69
CA THR A 129 -35.61 -8.72 30.76
C THR A 129 -37.07 -8.35 31.03
N GLN A 130 -37.33 -7.07 31.24
CA GLN A 130 -38.67 -6.52 31.45
C GLN A 130 -38.99 -5.48 30.39
N ALA A 131 -40.26 -5.40 29.98
CA ALA A 131 -40.72 -4.36 29.09
C ALA A 131 -40.71 -3.00 29.81
N VAL A 132 -40.25 -1.96 29.12
CA VAL A 132 -40.34 -0.57 29.57
C VAL A 132 -41.66 0.00 29.07
N ASP A 133 -42.34 0.79 29.90
CA ASP A 133 -43.56 1.50 29.47
C ASP A 133 -43.27 2.37 28.24
N ARG A 134 -44.16 2.37 27.25
CA ARG A 134 -43.95 3.08 25.97
C ARG A 134 -43.73 4.58 26.14
N THR A 135 -44.34 5.20 27.15
CA THR A 135 -44.17 6.64 27.40
C THR A 135 -42.81 6.96 28.01
N LEU A 136 -42.20 6.00 28.72
CA LEU A 136 -40.88 6.10 29.32
C LEU A 136 -39.77 5.70 28.34
N ALA A 137 -40.00 4.71 27.47
CA ALA A 137 -39.02 4.19 26.52
C ALA A 137 -38.43 5.26 25.58
N LEU A 138 -39.23 6.27 25.24
CA LEU A 138 -38.85 7.39 24.36
C LEU A 138 -38.29 8.60 25.11
N GLN A 139 -38.23 8.57 26.45
CA GLN A 139 -37.64 9.65 27.25
C GLN A 139 -36.13 9.44 27.41
N PRO A 140 -35.36 10.52 27.59
CA PRO A 140 -33.96 10.42 27.99
C PRO A 140 -33.80 9.62 29.29
N ALA A 141 -32.86 8.68 29.31
CA ALA A 141 -32.54 7.93 30.52
C ALA A 141 -31.82 8.79 31.57
N LEU A 142 -31.11 9.83 31.12
CA LEU A 142 -30.44 10.82 31.96
C LEU A 142 -30.99 12.23 31.68
N ASP A 143 -31.01 13.06 32.72
CA ASP A 143 -31.12 14.50 32.58
C ASP A 143 -29.74 15.13 32.25
N ASP A 144 -29.73 16.42 31.95
CA ASP A 144 -28.51 17.13 31.56
C ASP A 144 -27.44 17.09 32.66
N ASP A 145 -27.81 17.19 33.94
CA ASP A 145 -26.88 17.06 35.06
C ASP A 145 -26.25 15.66 35.12
N GLY A 146 -27.06 14.62 34.97
CA GLY A 146 -26.59 13.24 34.90
C GLY A 146 -25.60 13.01 33.76
N ILE A 147 -25.89 13.52 32.56
CA ILE A 147 -25.00 13.41 31.39
C ILE A 147 -23.63 14.05 31.69
N LEU A 148 -23.63 15.26 32.25
CA LEU A 148 -22.40 15.99 32.57
C LEU A 148 -21.60 15.31 33.68
N ARG A 149 -22.25 14.78 34.72
CA ARG A 149 -21.60 14.02 35.79
C ARG A 149 -20.92 12.76 35.28
N VAL A 150 -21.55 12.02 34.37
CA VAL A 150 -20.94 10.83 33.77
C VAL A 150 -19.78 11.20 32.84
N ALA A 151 -19.93 12.22 32.01
CA ALA A 151 -18.84 12.70 31.15
C ALA A 151 -17.63 13.16 31.98
N GLU A 152 -17.88 13.82 33.11
CA GLU A 152 -16.83 14.25 34.03
C GLU A 152 -16.15 13.09 34.75
N LEU A 153 -16.91 12.05 35.12
CA LEU A 153 -16.35 10.81 35.66
C LEU A 153 -15.40 10.14 34.65
N ALA A 154 -15.76 10.09 33.36
CA ALA A 154 -14.91 9.54 32.30
C ALA A 154 -13.62 10.35 32.14
N ARG A 155 -13.72 11.68 32.14
CA ARG A 155 -12.54 12.57 32.07
C ARG A 155 -11.65 12.49 33.30
N THR A 156 -12.24 12.43 34.49
CA THR A 156 -11.49 12.25 35.75
C THR A 156 -10.75 10.92 35.74
N SER A 157 -11.39 9.86 35.23
CA SER A 157 -10.76 8.55 35.06
C SER A 157 -9.59 8.62 34.07
N GLN A 158 -9.74 9.31 32.93
CA GLN A 158 -8.64 9.57 32.00
C GLN A 158 -7.49 10.35 32.65
N ALA A 159 -7.79 11.41 33.40
CA ALA A 159 -6.77 12.20 34.09
C ALA A 159 -6.00 11.37 35.12
N TRP A 160 -6.69 10.47 35.83
CA TRP A 160 -6.07 9.56 36.80
C TRP A 160 -5.18 8.50 36.14
N PHE A 161 -5.64 7.86 35.06
CA PHE A 161 -4.90 6.78 34.39
C PHE A 161 -3.91 7.26 33.32
N GLY A 162 -3.96 8.54 32.94
CA GLY A 162 -3.07 9.15 31.94
C GLY A 162 -3.32 8.71 30.49
N VAL A 163 -4.38 7.94 30.24
CA VAL A 163 -4.78 7.47 28.91
C VAL A 163 -6.31 7.48 28.78
N PRO A 164 -6.87 7.67 27.56
CA PRO A 164 -8.30 7.53 27.30
C PRO A 164 -8.94 6.30 27.94
N GLN A 165 -10.09 6.50 28.60
CA GLN A 165 -10.81 5.45 29.32
C GLN A 165 -12.18 5.16 28.70
N ASP A 166 -12.50 3.88 28.64
CA ASP A 166 -13.83 3.31 28.50
C ASP A 166 -14.27 2.87 29.90
N ILE A 167 -15.34 3.51 30.42
CA ILE A 167 -15.86 3.27 31.76
C ILE A 167 -17.26 2.66 31.71
N GLU A 168 -17.52 1.69 32.59
CA GLU A 168 -18.87 1.21 32.90
C GLU A 168 -19.34 1.89 34.19
N TRP A 169 -20.56 2.41 34.19
CA TRP A 169 -21.10 3.18 35.30
C TRP A 169 -22.55 2.81 35.59
N ALA A 170 -22.98 3.08 36.82
CA ALA A 170 -24.35 2.88 37.27
C ALA A 170 -24.82 4.03 38.14
N MET A 171 -26.11 4.36 38.06
CA MET A 171 -26.75 5.37 38.89
C MET A 171 -27.90 4.74 39.69
N SER A 172 -27.85 4.90 41.00
CA SER A 172 -28.86 4.38 41.92
C SER A 172 -29.09 5.40 43.04
N GLY A 173 -30.35 5.80 43.28
CA GLY A 173 -30.69 6.79 44.30
C GLY A 173 -30.05 8.18 44.11
N GLY A 174 -29.73 8.57 42.87
CA GLY A 174 -29.06 9.85 42.54
C GLY A 174 -27.53 9.82 42.67
N GLU A 175 -26.98 8.73 43.21
CA GLU A 175 -25.55 8.51 43.34
C GLU A 175 -24.98 7.82 42.09
N LEU A 176 -23.81 8.28 41.64
CA LEU A 176 -23.11 7.75 40.47
C LEU A 176 -21.95 6.85 40.91
N TYR A 177 -21.92 5.62 40.39
CA TYR A 177 -20.93 4.60 40.70
C TYR A 177 -20.11 4.26 39.46
N LEU A 178 -18.78 4.24 39.60
CA LEU A 178 -17.86 3.65 38.62
C LEU A 178 -17.77 2.13 38.88
N LEU A 179 -18.15 1.33 37.90
CA LEU A 179 -18.15 -0.13 38.01
C LEU A 179 -16.86 -0.73 37.44
N GLN A 180 -16.42 -0.22 36.29
CA GLN A 180 -15.22 -0.68 35.59
C GLN A 180 -14.58 0.51 34.85
N SER A 181 -13.26 0.51 34.75
CA SER A 181 -12.51 1.43 33.89
C SER A 181 -11.44 0.63 33.15
N ARG A 182 -11.34 0.84 31.84
CA ARG A 182 -10.30 0.23 31.01
C ARG A 182 -9.79 1.21 29.96
N PRO A 183 -8.53 1.09 29.52
CA PRO A 183 -8.01 1.94 28.45
C PRO A 183 -8.74 1.66 27.13
N ILE A 184 -9.02 2.72 26.36
CA ILE A 184 -9.53 2.57 24.98
C ILE A 184 -8.37 2.12 24.10
N THR A 185 -8.38 0.85 23.66
CA THR A 185 -7.29 0.26 22.87
C THR A 185 -7.43 0.45 21.36
N THR A 186 -8.60 0.89 20.88
CA THR A 186 -8.86 1.19 19.46
C THR A 186 -8.30 2.55 19.05
N LEU A 187 -8.12 3.44 20.02
CA LEU A 187 -7.37 4.68 19.84
C LEU A 187 -5.90 4.31 19.90
N THR A 188 -5.14 4.62 18.85
CA THR A 188 -3.68 4.44 18.86
C THR A 188 -3.13 5.17 20.10
N PRO A 189 -2.27 4.54 20.91
CA PRO A 189 -1.95 5.04 22.26
C PRO A 189 -1.15 6.32 22.21
N SER A 190 -1.78 7.45 22.58
CA SER A 190 -1.04 8.67 22.93
C SER A 190 0.01 8.27 23.96
N ALA A 191 1.29 8.46 23.63
CA ALA A 191 2.39 8.11 24.52
C ALA A 191 2.09 8.61 25.94
N PRO A 192 2.37 7.83 26.99
CA PRO A 192 2.05 8.23 28.35
C PRO A 192 2.73 9.56 28.65
N GLU A 193 1.96 10.56 29.07
CA GLU A 193 2.48 11.76 29.73
C GLU A 193 3.10 11.32 31.06
N ARG A 194 4.32 10.78 31.00
CA ARG A 194 5.21 10.80 32.15
C ARG A 194 5.52 12.27 32.40
N SER A 195 4.98 12.78 33.50
CA SER A 195 5.34 14.04 34.14
C SER A 195 6.79 14.40 33.83
N SER A 196 6.98 15.28 32.84
CA SER A 196 8.25 15.95 32.62
C SER A 196 7.94 17.43 32.62
N THR A 197 8.57 18.12 33.56
CA THR A 197 8.64 19.57 33.71
C THR A 197 9.48 20.17 32.59
N ILE A 198 9.21 19.77 31.35
CA ILE A 198 9.75 20.35 30.12
C ILE A 198 8.55 20.54 29.21
N ALA A 199 8.00 21.75 29.24
CA ALA A 199 7.07 22.20 28.22
C ALA A 199 7.74 22.03 26.85
N THR A 200 7.26 21.09 26.03
CA THR A 200 7.37 21.19 24.58
C THR A 200 5.95 21.16 24.02
N ALA A 201 5.59 22.29 23.41
CA ALA A 201 4.44 22.45 22.55
C ALA A 201 4.27 21.24 21.61
N ALA A 202 3.03 20.91 21.23
CA ALA A 202 2.71 19.94 20.20
C ALA A 202 3.80 19.91 19.12
N GLY A 203 4.57 18.82 19.06
CA GLY A 203 5.79 18.77 18.26
C GLY A 203 5.53 19.02 16.77
N ALA A 204 6.58 19.27 15.99
CA ALA A 204 6.44 19.62 14.57
C ALA A 204 5.51 18.66 13.81
N LEU A 205 4.54 19.24 13.09
CA LEU A 205 3.64 18.50 12.20
C LEU A 205 4.44 17.78 11.12
N ASN A 206 4.07 16.55 10.83
CA ASN A 206 4.49 15.79 9.66
C ASN A 206 3.26 15.23 8.96
N ILE A 207 3.25 15.29 7.64
CA ILE A 207 2.19 14.73 6.80
C ILE A 207 2.81 13.62 5.97
N TRP A 208 2.31 12.40 6.14
CA TRP A 208 2.80 11.20 5.48
C TRP A 208 1.88 10.81 4.34
N ASP A 209 2.45 10.44 3.19
CA ASP A 209 1.68 9.95 2.03
C ASP A 209 2.43 8.79 1.34
N ASN A 210 1.74 7.68 1.07
CA ASN A 210 2.29 6.54 0.35
C ASN A 210 1.67 6.29 -1.04
N SER A 211 0.75 7.15 -1.50
CA SER A 211 -0.12 6.89 -2.67
C SER A 211 0.66 6.57 -3.96
N ASN A 212 1.87 7.10 -4.09
CA ASN A 212 2.76 6.89 -5.23
C ASN A 212 3.86 5.86 -4.91
N ILE A 213 4.54 6.03 -3.77
CA ILE A 213 5.70 5.19 -3.42
C ILE A 213 5.32 3.75 -3.09
N ALA A 214 4.07 3.48 -2.72
CA ALA A 214 3.57 2.12 -2.51
C ALA A 214 3.55 1.26 -3.80
N GLU A 215 3.54 1.85 -5.01
CA GLU A 215 3.75 1.07 -6.25
C GLU A 215 5.17 0.51 -6.33
N SER A 216 6.13 1.23 -5.73
CA SER A 216 7.56 0.87 -5.73
C SER A 216 7.93 -0.03 -4.54
N TYR A 217 7.34 0.26 -3.37
CA TYR A 217 7.60 -0.41 -2.10
C TYR A 217 6.28 -0.79 -1.44
N GLY A 218 5.56 -1.75 -2.02
CA GLY A 218 4.23 -2.16 -1.55
C GLY A 218 4.29 -2.94 -0.24
N GLY A 219 3.38 -2.73 0.71
CA GLY A 219 3.38 -3.46 1.97
C GLY A 219 4.65 -3.26 2.83
N VAL A 220 5.01 -4.26 3.63
CA VAL A 220 6.14 -4.16 4.57
C VAL A 220 7.48 -4.27 3.83
N THR A 221 8.40 -3.35 4.11
CA THR A 221 9.73 -3.18 3.50
C THR A 221 10.81 -3.29 4.56
N THR A 222 11.78 -4.18 4.40
CA THR A 222 12.78 -4.44 5.44
C THR A 222 13.78 -3.28 5.65
N PRO A 223 14.49 -3.23 6.80
CA PRO A 223 15.48 -2.20 7.12
C PRO A 223 16.58 -2.01 6.06
N LEU A 224 17.08 -3.10 5.46
CA LEU A 224 18.12 -3.02 4.44
C LEU A 224 17.63 -2.24 3.21
N THR A 225 16.45 -2.60 2.72
CA THR A 225 15.82 -1.92 1.59
C THR A 225 15.47 -0.49 1.93
N PHE A 226 14.93 -0.22 3.11
CA PHE A 226 14.58 1.15 3.49
C PHE A 226 15.80 2.06 3.61
N SER A 227 16.88 1.60 4.25
CA SER A 227 18.12 2.38 4.38
C SER A 227 18.75 2.67 3.01
N PHE A 228 18.75 1.70 2.10
CA PHE A 228 19.16 1.88 0.71
C PHE A 228 18.27 2.88 -0.05
N ALA A 229 16.94 2.71 0.03
CA ALA A 229 15.96 3.57 -0.62
C ALA A 229 16.05 5.01 -0.12
N ARG A 230 16.17 5.22 1.19
CA ARG A 230 16.34 6.54 1.81
C ARG A 230 17.54 7.27 1.23
N HIS A 231 18.69 6.59 1.16
CA HIS A 231 19.91 7.17 0.60
C HIS A 231 19.80 7.47 -0.91
N ALA A 232 19.24 6.55 -1.69
CA ALA A 232 19.04 6.73 -3.13
C ALA A 232 18.09 7.90 -3.46
N TYR A 233 16.98 8.03 -2.73
CA TYR A 233 16.02 9.11 -2.93
C TYR A 233 16.58 10.47 -2.51
N GLU A 234 17.35 10.53 -1.42
CA GLU A 234 18.08 11.74 -1.04
C GLU A 234 18.96 12.25 -2.20
N GLY A 235 19.79 11.37 -2.78
CA GLY A 235 20.64 11.70 -3.92
C GLY A 235 19.84 12.15 -5.15
N ALA A 236 18.75 11.45 -5.47
CA ALA A 236 17.89 11.77 -6.61
C ALA A 236 17.28 13.18 -6.51
N TYR A 237 16.75 13.56 -5.34
CA TYR A 237 16.17 14.90 -5.16
C TYR A 237 17.23 16.01 -5.19
N ARG A 238 18.43 15.75 -4.66
CA ARG A 238 19.55 16.71 -4.77
C ARG A 238 19.95 16.92 -6.22
N GLN A 239 20.08 15.84 -7.00
CA GLN A 239 20.34 15.94 -8.44
C GLN A 239 19.24 16.67 -9.19
N PHE A 240 17.97 16.41 -8.84
CA PHE A 240 16.85 17.12 -9.42
C PHE A 240 16.94 18.64 -9.15
N CYS A 241 17.31 19.06 -7.94
CA CYS A 241 17.55 20.48 -7.65
C CYS A 241 18.69 21.08 -8.48
N ARG A 242 19.80 20.35 -8.67
CA ARG A 242 20.91 20.79 -9.53
C ARG A 242 20.49 20.90 -11.00
N LEU A 243 19.65 19.99 -11.48
CA LEU A 243 19.05 20.05 -12.82
C LEU A 243 18.20 21.32 -12.99
N MET A 244 17.48 21.69 -11.94
CA MET A 244 16.71 22.93 -11.85
C MET A 244 17.57 24.18 -11.55
N ARG A 245 18.90 24.07 -11.66
CA ARG A 245 19.89 25.14 -11.49
C ARG A 245 19.91 25.78 -10.10
N ILE A 246 19.45 25.06 -9.08
CA ILE A 246 19.58 25.48 -7.69
C ILE A 246 21.04 25.35 -7.26
N ALA A 247 21.57 26.39 -6.60
CA ALA A 247 22.96 26.40 -6.13
C ALA A 247 23.21 25.34 -5.06
N ASP A 248 24.38 24.70 -5.09
CA ASP A 248 24.76 23.67 -4.10
C ASP A 248 24.75 24.20 -2.66
N THR A 249 25.02 25.50 -2.45
CA THR A 249 24.90 26.15 -1.14
C THR A 249 23.46 26.14 -0.60
N THR A 250 22.47 26.31 -1.49
CA THR A 250 21.05 26.26 -1.12
C THR A 250 20.60 24.83 -0.85
N ILE A 251 21.09 23.87 -1.65
CA ILE A 251 20.85 22.45 -1.43
C ILE A 251 21.45 22.00 -0.08
N ALA A 252 22.66 22.45 0.24
CA ALA A 252 23.30 22.17 1.53
C ALA A 252 22.55 22.82 2.70
N ALA A 253 21.99 24.02 2.53
CA ALA A 253 21.19 24.67 3.57
C ALA A 253 19.86 23.94 3.88
N HIS A 254 19.38 23.09 2.97
CA HIS A 254 18.15 22.29 3.14
C HIS A 254 18.44 20.80 3.32
N ASP A 255 19.64 20.46 3.77
CA ASP A 255 20.13 19.09 3.91
C ASP A 255 19.18 18.18 4.73
N ASP A 256 18.64 18.67 5.85
CA ASP A 256 17.64 17.95 6.65
C ASP A 256 16.36 17.62 5.87
N THR A 257 15.98 18.45 4.90
CA THR A 257 14.79 18.22 4.08
C THR A 257 14.99 17.01 3.16
N PHE A 258 16.18 16.87 2.58
CA PHE A 258 16.50 15.76 1.69
C PHE A 258 16.68 14.45 2.47
N ARG A 259 17.39 14.48 3.61
CA ARG A 259 17.62 13.30 4.46
C ARG A 259 16.32 12.70 5.01
N ASN A 260 15.36 13.57 5.33
CA ASN A 260 14.06 13.21 5.91
C ASN A 260 12.93 13.20 4.88
N MET A 261 13.25 12.98 3.59
CA MET A 261 12.25 12.90 2.52
C MET A 261 11.33 11.68 2.66
N LEU A 262 11.90 10.56 3.12
CA LEU A 262 11.20 9.29 3.34
C LEU A 262 11.16 8.94 4.81
N GLY A 263 10.05 8.34 5.26
CA GLY A 263 9.90 7.75 6.58
C GLY A 263 9.48 6.29 6.49
N LEU A 264 9.89 5.48 7.47
CA LEU A 264 9.44 4.10 7.64
C LEU A 264 8.46 4.05 8.80
N ILE A 265 7.18 3.91 8.50
CA ILE A 265 6.11 3.89 9.50
C ILE A 265 5.52 2.50 9.56
N GLN A 266 5.69 1.81 10.70
CA GLN A 266 5.24 0.43 10.89
C GLN A 266 5.64 -0.48 9.71
N GLY A 267 6.92 -0.39 9.32
CA GLY A 267 7.50 -1.17 8.23
C GLY A 267 7.09 -0.75 6.82
N ARG A 268 6.33 0.34 6.62
CA ARG A 268 5.89 0.82 5.30
C ARG A 268 6.53 2.17 4.96
N VAL A 269 6.82 2.38 3.68
CA VAL A 269 7.54 3.59 3.20
C VAL A 269 6.55 4.71 2.89
N TYR A 270 6.78 5.89 3.46
CA TYR A 270 5.98 7.10 3.23
C TYR A 270 6.86 8.28 2.82
N TYR A 271 6.32 9.15 1.98
CA TYR A 271 6.87 10.48 1.78
C TYR A 271 6.51 11.40 2.94
N ASN A 272 7.46 12.22 3.38
CA ASN A 272 7.15 13.41 4.17
C ASN A 272 6.74 14.54 3.21
N LEU A 273 5.43 14.79 3.09
CA LEU A 273 4.92 15.79 2.16
C LEU A 273 5.44 17.19 2.47
N LEU A 274 5.60 17.57 3.75
CA LEU A 274 6.11 18.89 4.09
C LEU A 274 7.53 19.10 3.57
N ASN A 275 8.41 18.10 3.72
CA ASN A 275 9.76 18.16 3.16
C ASN A 275 9.74 18.21 1.63
N TRP A 276 8.85 17.45 1.00
CA TRP A 276 8.68 17.53 -0.44
C TRP A 276 8.23 18.93 -0.92
N TYR A 277 7.25 19.55 -0.25
CA TYR A 277 6.81 20.92 -0.56
C TYR A 277 7.89 21.97 -0.29
N ARG A 278 8.75 21.76 0.73
CA ARG A 278 9.94 22.60 0.95
C ARG A 278 10.89 22.52 -0.25
N VAL A 279 11.15 21.32 -0.79
CA VAL A 279 11.96 21.17 -2.01
C VAL A 279 11.30 21.85 -3.21
N LEU A 280 9.98 21.69 -3.39
CA LEU A 280 9.26 22.38 -4.47
C LEU A 280 9.34 23.91 -4.35
N ALA A 281 9.30 24.44 -3.13
CA ALA A 281 9.39 25.88 -2.89
C ALA A 281 10.75 26.47 -3.29
N LEU A 282 11.79 25.64 -3.44
CA LEU A 282 13.10 26.06 -3.97
C LEU A 282 13.09 26.21 -5.50
N LEU A 283 12.10 25.65 -6.20
CA LEU A 283 12.08 25.64 -7.66
C LEU A 283 11.67 27.01 -8.23
N PRO A 284 12.38 27.51 -9.25
CA PRO A 284 11.98 28.74 -9.94
C PRO A 284 10.55 28.64 -10.51
N GLY A 285 9.74 29.67 -10.29
CA GLY A 285 8.36 29.73 -10.79
C GLY A 285 7.35 28.83 -10.06
N TYR A 286 7.66 28.34 -8.86
CA TYR A 286 6.79 27.47 -8.03
C TYR A 286 5.33 27.94 -7.98
N LYS A 287 5.07 29.23 -7.73
CA LYS A 287 3.70 29.77 -7.59
C LYS A 287 2.84 29.61 -8.85
N LEU A 288 3.46 29.55 -10.04
CA LEU A 288 2.76 29.39 -11.32
C LEU A 288 2.49 27.91 -11.66
N ASN A 289 3.30 26.99 -11.14
CA ASN A 289 3.29 25.57 -11.52
C ASN A 289 2.98 24.60 -10.38
N LYS A 290 2.63 25.07 -9.18
CA LYS A 290 2.29 24.23 -8.00
C LYS A 290 1.35 23.07 -8.34
N ARG A 291 0.21 23.36 -8.98
CA ARG A 291 -0.80 22.36 -9.36
C ARG A 291 -0.26 21.32 -10.35
N PHE A 292 0.61 21.71 -11.26
CA PHE A 292 1.25 20.79 -12.20
C PHE A 292 2.20 19.83 -11.46
N MET A 293 2.96 20.33 -10.49
CA MET A 293 3.88 19.51 -9.69
C MET A 293 3.16 18.58 -8.70
N GLU A 294 2.04 19.02 -8.12
CA GLU A 294 1.17 18.16 -7.29
C GLU A 294 0.57 17.01 -8.10
N GLN A 295 0.07 17.30 -9.31
CA GLN A 295 -0.39 16.28 -10.26
C GLN A 295 0.74 15.34 -10.68
N MET A 296 1.96 15.87 -10.86
CA MET A 296 3.15 15.09 -11.20
C MET A 296 3.44 13.99 -10.15
N MET A 297 3.18 14.26 -8.88
CA MET A 297 3.39 13.32 -7.78
C MET A 297 2.19 12.39 -7.51
N GLY A 298 1.03 12.64 -8.12
CA GLY A 298 -0.18 11.86 -7.85
C GLY A 298 -0.77 12.07 -6.46
N VAL A 299 -0.49 13.22 -5.82
CA VAL A 299 -1.06 13.57 -4.52
C VAL A 299 -2.57 13.77 -4.69
N LYS A 300 -3.38 12.98 -3.99
CA LYS A 300 -4.85 13.00 -4.11
C LYS A 300 -5.48 14.25 -3.48
N GLU A 301 -4.85 14.79 -2.43
CA GLU A 301 -5.37 15.91 -1.63
C GLU A 301 -4.33 17.05 -1.52
N PRO A 302 -4.71 18.33 -1.64
CA PRO A 302 -3.79 19.44 -1.41
C PRO A 302 -3.32 19.48 0.06
N LEU A 303 -2.25 20.24 0.34
CA LEU A 303 -1.85 20.51 1.72
C LEU A 303 -2.96 21.25 2.49
N PRO A 304 -3.13 20.99 3.79
CA PRO A 304 -3.97 21.81 4.66
C PRO A 304 -3.55 23.28 4.61
N GLU A 305 -4.52 24.20 4.64
CA GLU A 305 -4.24 25.63 4.70
C GLU A 305 -3.46 25.95 5.99
N GLY A 306 -2.32 26.64 5.85
CA GLY A 306 -1.44 26.99 6.98
C GLY A 306 -0.37 25.94 7.34
N ALA A 307 -0.32 24.78 6.68
CA ALA A 307 0.68 23.73 6.96
C ALA A 307 2.13 24.15 6.60
N MET A 308 2.29 25.15 5.74
CA MET A 308 3.58 25.75 5.40
C MET A 308 3.63 27.19 5.94
N PRO A 309 4.78 27.64 6.48
CA PRO A 309 4.92 29.01 6.95
C PRO A 309 4.65 30.00 5.81
N PRO A 310 3.94 31.11 6.08
CA PRO A 310 3.66 32.12 5.07
C PRO A 310 4.98 32.66 4.51
N GLN A 311 5.16 32.52 3.19
CA GLN A 311 6.33 33.10 2.55
C GLN A 311 6.21 34.63 2.56
N PRO A 312 7.30 35.36 2.85
CA PRO A 312 7.28 36.82 2.79
C PRO A 312 6.87 37.29 1.38
N PRO A 313 6.14 38.43 1.28
CA PRO A 313 5.74 38.97 -0.01
C PRO A 313 6.99 39.28 -0.86
N ALA A 314 7.08 38.65 -2.03
CA ALA A 314 8.18 38.85 -2.95
C ALA A 314 8.28 40.32 -3.37
N SER A 315 9.44 40.93 -3.15
CA SER A 315 9.74 42.29 -3.59
C SER A 315 9.76 42.38 -5.13
N GLY A 316 9.73 43.60 -5.68
CA GLY A 316 9.84 43.79 -7.13
C GLY A 316 11.14 43.20 -7.72
N TRP A 317 12.22 43.23 -6.94
CA TRP A 317 13.51 42.63 -7.30
C TRP A 317 13.48 41.10 -7.27
N ASP A 318 12.77 40.51 -6.30
CA ASP A 318 12.60 39.05 -6.23
C ASP A 318 11.85 38.53 -7.46
N ARG A 319 10.83 39.26 -7.94
CA ARG A 319 10.09 38.89 -9.15
C ARG A 319 10.94 38.96 -10.43
N LEU A 320 11.82 39.96 -10.53
CA LEU A 320 12.75 40.09 -11.66
C LEU A 320 13.79 38.97 -11.64
N ARG A 321 14.32 38.65 -10.46
CA ARG A 321 15.25 37.54 -10.26
C ARG A 321 14.60 36.19 -10.56
N ASP A 322 13.39 35.95 -10.06
CA ASP A 322 12.60 34.75 -10.35
C ASP A 322 12.37 34.61 -11.87
N GLY A 323 12.05 35.71 -12.56
CA GLY A 323 11.90 35.71 -14.02
C GLY A 323 13.19 35.35 -14.76
N TRP A 324 14.34 35.87 -14.29
CA TRP A 324 15.65 35.50 -14.82
C TRP A 324 15.99 34.04 -14.55
N ASP A 325 15.76 33.55 -13.34
CA ASP A 325 16.04 32.16 -12.96
C ASP A 325 15.16 31.19 -13.78
N VAL A 326 13.90 31.54 -14.04
CA VAL A 326 13.02 30.80 -14.96
C VAL A 326 13.59 30.78 -16.38
N LEU A 327 14.13 31.88 -16.89
CA LEU A 327 14.77 31.92 -18.21
C LEU A 327 16.05 31.07 -18.27
N VAL A 328 16.88 31.12 -17.23
CA VAL A 328 18.10 30.31 -17.13
C VAL A 328 17.75 28.81 -17.08
N VAL A 329 16.72 28.44 -16.31
CA VAL A 329 16.19 27.08 -16.29
C VAL A 329 15.66 26.69 -17.66
N ALA A 330 14.87 27.53 -18.32
CA ALA A 330 14.34 27.25 -19.66
C ALA A 330 15.46 27.03 -20.69
N ALA A 331 16.52 27.84 -20.66
CA ALA A 331 17.70 27.68 -21.52
C ALA A 331 18.46 26.38 -21.20
N ALA A 332 18.62 26.04 -19.92
CA ALA A 332 19.21 24.76 -19.51
C ALA A 332 18.37 23.58 -20.02
N PHE A 333 17.05 23.65 -19.90
CA PHE A 333 16.13 22.63 -20.41
C PHE A 333 16.22 22.46 -21.92
N ALA A 334 16.34 23.54 -22.69
CA ALA A 334 16.56 23.47 -24.13
C ALA A 334 17.87 22.72 -24.46
N ALA A 335 18.95 23.00 -23.71
CA ALA A 335 20.21 22.27 -23.84
C ALA A 335 20.08 20.80 -23.42
N HIS A 336 19.36 20.50 -22.34
CA HIS A 336 19.09 19.14 -21.90
C HIS A 336 18.29 18.36 -22.95
N TYR A 337 17.25 18.95 -23.54
CA TYR A 337 16.46 18.32 -24.60
C TYR A 337 17.33 17.93 -25.81
N VAL A 338 18.21 18.82 -26.27
CA VAL A 338 19.09 18.56 -27.41
C VAL A 338 20.14 17.49 -27.09
N THR A 339 20.65 17.46 -25.86
CA THR A 339 21.71 16.52 -25.44
C THR A 339 21.19 15.19 -24.90
N LEU A 340 19.92 15.09 -24.53
CA LEU A 340 19.31 13.93 -23.88
C LEU A 340 19.54 12.61 -24.62
N PRO A 341 19.43 12.51 -25.96
CA PRO A 341 19.68 11.24 -26.66
C PRO A 341 21.08 10.69 -26.39
N ARG A 342 22.09 11.55 -26.54
CA ARG A 342 23.50 11.18 -26.29
C ARG A 342 23.72 10.86 -24.82
N ARG A 343 23.04 11.55 -23.90
CA ARG A 343 23.11 11.26 -22.46
C ARG A 343 22.49 9.90 -22.13
N CYS A 344 21.37 9.54 -22.73
CA CYS A 344 20.75 8.22 -22.54
C CYS A 344 21.68 7.13 -23.06
N ASP A 345 22.25 7.28 -24.26
CA ASP A 345 23.19 6.31 -24.84
C ASP A 345 24.44 6.14 -23.96
N ALA A 346 25.00 7.27 -23.48
CA ALA A 346 26.13 7.27 -22.57
C ALA A 346 25.78 6.63 -21.22
N PHE A 347 24.58 6.87 -20.69
CA PHE A 347 24.08 6.25 -19.46
C PHE A 347 23.97 4.73 -19.62
N PHE A 348 23.38 4.25 -20.72
CA PHE A 348 23.30 2.80 -20.99
C PHE A 348 24.68 2.17 -21.14
N ALA A 349 25.63 2.83 -21.82
CA ALA A 349 26.99 2.33 -21.94
C ALA A 349 27.72 2.25 -20.59
N TRP A 350 27.63 3.33 -19.81
CA TRP A 350 28.19 3.42 -18.46
C TRP A 350 27.60 2.37 -17.51
N LEU A 351 26.29 2.13 -17.57
CA LEU A 351 25.65 1.13 -16.73
C LEU A 351 26.06 -0.29 -17.14
N ARG A 352 26.15 -0.57 -18.45
CA ARG A 352 26.67 -1.85 -18.93
C ARG A 352 28.08 -2.11 -18.43
N GLU A 353 28.96 -1.11 -18.49
CA GLU A 353 30.33 -1.21 -17.97
C GLU A 353 30.34 -1.42 -16.45
N THR A 354 29.52 -0.67 -15.71
CA THR A 354 29.43 -0.78 -14.24
C THR A 354 28.86 -2.12 -13.77
N LEU A 355 27.97 -2.73 -14.57
CA LEU A 355 27.39 -4.05 -14.29
C LEU A 355 28.14 -5.20 -14.99
N ALA A 356 29.23 -4.91 -15.73
CA ALA A 356 30.01 -5.92 -16.47
C ALA A 356 30.86 -6.80 -15.55
N ASP A 357 31.21 -6.29 -14.35
CA ASP A 357 31.96 -7.06 -13.35
C ASP A 357 31.26 -8.39 -13.03
N VAL A 358 32.05 -9.41 -12.69
CA VAL A 358 31.57 -10.72 -12.25
C VAL A 358 30.56 -10.51 -11.12
N ARG A 359 29.47 -11.27 -11.14
CA ARG A 359 28.47 -11.18 -10.07
C ARG A 359 29.13 -11.53 -8.74
N PRO A 360 28.88 -10.75 -7.68
CA PRO A 360 29.38 -11.06 -6.36
C PRO A 360 28.85 -12.42 -5.93
N ASP A 361 29.73 -13.22 -5.33
CA ASP A 361 29.47 -14.58 -4.88
C ASP A 361 29.89 -14.74 -3.41
N GLU A 362 29.36 -15.73 -2.72
CA GLU A 362 29.71 -16.04 -1.32
C GLU A 362 31.17 -16.50 -1.16
N ALA A 363 31.82 -16.89 -2.26
CA ALA A 363 33.24 -17.19 -2.31
C ALA A 363 34.12 -15.92 -2.29
N ASN A 364 33.58 -14.73 -2.58
CA ASN A 364 34.34 -13.49 -2.49
C ASN A 364 34.62 -13.12 -1.03
N PRO A 365 35.83 -12.60 -0.72
CA PRO A 365 36.10 -12.00 0.58
C PRO A 365 35.11 -10.87 0.92
N PRO A 366 34.70 -10.72 2.20
CA PRO A 366 33.71 -9.72 2.59
C PRO A 366 34.15 -8.29 2.26
N GLU A 367 35.44 -7.97 2.33
CA GLU A 367 35.99 -6.68 1.93
C GLU A 367 35.83 -6.38 0.44
N GLU A 368 35.86 -7.40 -0.43
CA GLU A 368 35.62 -7.24 -1.86
C GLU A 368 34.14 -6.96 -2.15
N LEU A 369 33.23 -7.62 -1.42
CA LEU A 369 31.80 -7.39 -1.49
C LEU A 369 31.44 -5.96 -1.06
N VAL A 370 32.00 -5.51 0.06
CA VAL A 370 31.84 -4.12 0.55
C VAL A 370 32.41 -3.12 -0.46
N ALA A 371 33.62 -3.36 -0.97
CA ALA A 371 34.23 -2.50 -1.97
C ALA A 371 33.39 -2.45 -3.27
N ALA A 372 32.79 -3.58 -3.67
CA ALA A 372 31.87 -3.63 -4.81
C ALA A 372 30.63 -2.77 -4.56
N TYR A 373 30.03 -2.82 -3.36
CA TYR A 373 28.90 -1.96 -3.01
C TYR A 373 29.30 -0.48 -3.02
N ARG A 374 30.40 -0.09 -2.37
CA ARG A 374 30.88 1.30 -2.34
C ARG A 374 31.21 1.84 -3.74
N ARG A 375 31.74 0.98 -4.63
CA ARG A 375 31.94 1.32 -6.06
C ARG A 375 30.62 1.55 -6.78
N LEU A 376 29.60 0.72 -6.54
CA LEU A 376 28.27 0.93 -7.11
C LEU A 376 27.66 2.22 -6.57
N GLU A 377 27.61 2.39 -5.26
CA GLU A 377 27.05 3.55 -4.56
C GLU A 377 27.61 4.88 -5.11
N SER A 378 28.93 5.04 -5.10
CA SER A 378 29.62 6.24 -5.61
C SER A 378 29.40 6.50 -7.10
N ARG A 379 29.19 5.46 -7.90
CA ARG A 379 28.94 5.61 -9.33
C ARG A 379 27.47 5.96 -9.60
N LEU A 380 26.56 5.51 -8.74
CA LEU A 380 25.16 5.41 -9.07
C LEU A 380 24.28 6.52 -8.50
N ILE A 381 24.54 6.92 -7.27
CA ILE A 381 23.76 7.96 -6.57
C ILE A 381 24.12 9.37 -7.06
N ASP A 382 25.18 9.50 -7.85
CA ASP A 382 25.67 10.78 -8.40
C ASP A 382 25.38 11.01 -9.90
N ARG A 383 24.87 10.00 -10.64
CA ARG A 383 24.66 10.10 -12.11
C ARG A 383 23.29 9.60 -12.60
N TRP A 384 22.21 10.09 -12.00
CA TRP A 384 20.83 9.75 -12.40
C TRP A 384 20.14 10.85 -13.24
N ASP A 385 20.93 11.74 -13.85
CA ASP A 385 20.43 12.89 -14.61
C ASP A 385 19.64 12.47 -15.86
N ALA A 386 20.11 11.48 -16.62
CA ALA A 386 19.43 11.03 -17.84
C ALA A 386 18.01 10.47 -17.58
N PRO A 387 17.79 9.55 -16.60
CA PRO A 387 16.45 9.14 -16.19
C PRO A 387 15.57 10.31 -15.74
N LEU A 388 16.06 11.19 -14.86
CA LEU A 388 15.29 12.32 -14.33
C LEU A 388 14.85 13.29 -15.43
N ILE A 389 15.77 13.65 -16.33
CA ILE A 389 15.49 14.53 -17.47
C ILE A 389 14.46 13.88 -18.41
N ASN A 390 14.64 12.59 -18.72
CA ASN A 390 13.73 11.88 -19.61
C ASN A 390 12.31 11.80 -19.03
N ASP A 391 12.17 11.48 -17.75
CA ASP A 391 10.87 11.41 -17.06
C ASP A 391 10.15 12.76 -17.12
N LEU A 392 10.87 13.85 -16.91
CA LEU A 392 10.32 15.19 -17.00
C LEU A 392 9.79 15.52 -18.41
N PHE A 393 10.56 15.20 -19.45
CA PHE A 393 10.08 15.38 -20.82
C PHE A 393 8.93 14.44 -21.17
N ALA A 394 8.95 13.18 -20.73
CA ALA A 394 7.85 12.24 -20.91
C ALA A 394 6.54 12.84 -20.37
N MET A 395 6.57 13.42 -19.17
CA MET A 395 5.40 14.05 -18.56
C MET A 395 4.94 15.31 -19.32
N ILE A 396 5.87 16.19 -19.72
CA ILE A 396 5.56 17.40 -20.48
C ILE A 396 4.89 17.05 -21.82
N PHE A 397 5.50 16.15 -22.59
CA PHE A 397 4.98 15.79 -23.91
C PHE A 397 3.71 14.96 -23.83
N PHE A 398 3.56 14.10 -22.82
CA PHE A 398 2.32 13.38 -22.57
C PHE A 398 1.18 14.36 -22.22
N GLY A 399 1.42 15.31 -21.32
CA GLY A 399 0.42 16.33 -20.96
C GLY A 399 0.08 17.27 -22.13
N LEU A 400 1.05 17.63 -22.96
CA LEU A 400 0.83 18.43 -24.16
C LEU A 400 0.02 17.65 -25.21
N LEU A 401 0.34 16.37 -25.44
CA LEU A 401 -0.40 15.50 -26.35
C LEU A 401 -1.88 15.41 -25.93
N ARG A 402 -2.15 15.24 -24.63
CA ARG A 402 -3.51 15.26 -24.08
C ARG A 402 -4.26 16.54 -24.45
N ARG A 403 -3.67 17.70 -24.16
CA ARG A 403 -4.27 19.01 -24.46
C ARG A 403 -4.53 19.21 -25.95
N LEU A 404 -3.66 18.69 -26.82
CA LEU A 404 -3.85 18.75 -28.26
C LEU A 404 -4.96 17.81 -28.73
N CYS A 405 -5.07 16.60 -28.18
CA CYS A 405 -6.17 15.68 -28.49
C CYS A 405 -7.53 16.27 -28.06
N GLU A 406 -7.61 16.85 -26.86
CA GLU A 406 -8.80 17.52 -26.34
C GLU A 406 -9.20 18.72 -27.21
N ARG A 407 -8.26 19.64 -27.48
CA ARG A 407 -8.57 20.91 -28.18
C ARG A 407 -8.71 20.80 -29.68
N TRP A 408 -7.92 19.93 -30.33
CA TRP A 408 -7.86 19.86 -31.79
C TRP A 408 -8.60 18.66 -32.36
N CYS A 409 -8.80 17.60 -31.58
CA CYS A 409 -9.46 16.37 -32.03
C CYS A 409 -10.77 16.06 -31.28
N GLY A 410 -11.15 16.88 -30.29
CA GLY A 410 -12.38 16.70 -29.52
C GLY A 410 -12.38 15.48 -28.60
N ASP A 411 -11.20 14.96 -28.24
CA ASP A 411 -11.05 13.79 -27.36
C ASP A 411 -11.29 14.17 -25.89
N LYS A 412 -12.55 14.24 -25.47
CA LYS A 412 -12.90 14.59 -24.07
C LYS A 412 -12.68 13.45 -23.08
N GLU A 413 -12.64 12.21 -23.56
CA GLU A 413 -12.55 11.00 -22.73
C GLU A 413 -11.11 10.43 -22.65
N GLY A 414 -10.17 10.96 -23.44
CA GLY A 414 -8.74 10.57 -23.42
C GLY A 414 -8.45 9.26 -24.17
N THR A 415 -9.41 8.73 -24.92
CA THR A 415 -9.30 7.44 -25.61
C THR A 415 -8.39 7.55 -26.84
N LEU A 416 -8.38 8.71 -27.51
CA LEU A 416 -7.55 8.95 -28.69
C LEU A 416 -6.07 9.03 -28.32
N GLN A 417 -5.74 9.77 -27.26
CA GLN A 417 -4.36 9.86 -26.76
C GLN A 417 -3.78 8.47 -26.48
N ASN A 418 -4.56 7.59 -25.85
CA ASN A 418 -4.15 6.23 -25.53
C ASN A 418 -3.87 5.40 -26.78
N GLY A 419 -4.76 5.46 -27.78
CA GLY A 419 -4.56 4.78 -29.06
C GLY A 419 -3.30 5.24 -29.80
N LEU A 420 -2.94 6.52 -29.68
CA LEU A 420 -1.76 7.09 -30.31
C LEU A 420 -0.43 6.67 -29.67
N VAL A 421 -0.41 6.37 -28.37
CA VAL A 421 0.83 5.98 -27.66
C VAL A 421 1.00 4.45 -27.62
N SER A 422 -0.05 3.68 -27.95
CA SER A 422 -0.03 2.22 -27.91
C SER A 422 0.75 1.58 -29.08
N GLY A 423 1.41 0.44 -28.82
CA GLY A 423 2.03 -0.40 -29.85
C GLY A 423 3.19 0.26 -30.59
N GLU A 424 3.99 1.07 -29.90
CA GLU A 424 5.16 1.74 -30.50
C GLU A 424 6.30 0.77 -30.84
N GLY A 425 6.31 -0.41 -30.20
CA GLY A 425 7.42 -1.36 -30.28
C GLY A 425 8.68 -0.83 -29.56
N GLY A 426 9.64 -1.72 -29.27
CA GLY A 426 10.91 -1.33 -28.64
C GLY A 426 10.86 -1.08 -27.12
N MET A 427 9.70 -1.24 -26.48
CA MET A 427 9.60 -1.30 -25.01
C MET A 427 10.15 -2.63 -24.50
N ILE A 428 11.12 -2.57 -23.59
CA ILE A 428 11.71 -3.77 -22.98
C ILE A 428 10.69 -4.58 -22.16
N SER A 429 9.70 -3.92 -21.57
CA SER A 429 8.67 -4.49 -20.69
C SER A 429 7.82 -5.61 -21.32
N ALA A 430 7.67 -5.65 -22.65
CA ALA A 430 6.89 -6.68 -23.33
C ALA A 430 7.69 -7.85 -23.89
N GLN A 431 9.02 -7.72 -23.97
CA GLN A 431 9.89 -8.81 -24.42
C GLN A 431 9.81 -10.05 -23.51
N PRO A 432 9.73 -9.92 -22.17
CA PRO A 432 9.55 -11.06 -21.27
C PRO A 432 8.34 -11.92 -21.63
N ALA A 433 7.16 -11.32 -21.80
CA ALA A 433 5.95 -12.04 -22.16
C ALA A 433 6.06 -12.75 -23.52
N ALA A 434 6.70 -12.10 -24.50
CA ALA A 434 6.95 -12.71 -25.81
C ALA A 434 7.86 -13.94 -25.70
N LEU A 435 8.92 -13.88 -24.90
CA LEU A 435 9.82 -15.00 -24.67
C LEU A 435 9.16 -16.13 -23.87
N VAL A 436 8.31 -15.81 -22.89
CA VAL A 436 7.49 -16.83 -22.17
C VAL A 436 6.57 -17.56 -23.15
N THR A 437 5.93 -16.82 -24.05
CA THR A 437 5.08 -17.37 -25.11
C THR A 437 5.88 -18.28 -26.04
N GLU A 438 7.09 -17.88 -26.43
CA GLU A 438 7.99 -18.67 -27.26
C GLU A 438 8.42 -19.96 -26.56
N MET A 439 8.87 -19.87 -25.31
CA MET A 439 9.20 -21.03 -24.48
C MET A 439 8.02 -21.99 -24.33
N ALA A 440 6.81 -21.47 -24.10
CA ALA A 440 5.61 -22.28 -23.97
C ALA A 440 5.25 -23.01 -25.28
N ARG A 441 5.42 -22.36 -26.45
CA ARG A 441 5.24 -23.03 -27.75
C ARG A 441 6.22 -24.17 -27.96
N VAL A 442 7.49 -23.98 -27.59
CA VAL A 442 8.50 -25.05 -27.68
C VAL A 442 8.13 -26.19 -26.73
N ALA A 443 7.81 -25.88 -25.47
CA ALA A 443 7.42 -26.89 -24.47
C ALA A 443 6.15 -27.66 -24.84
N SER A 444 5.17 -27.01 -25.49
CA SER A 444 3.88 -27.62 -25.87
C SER A 444 4.01 -28.83 -26.81
N ARG A 445 5.15 -28.99 -27.50
CA ARG A 445 5.42 -30.14 -28.37
C ARG A 445 5.67 -31.44 -27.59
N GLU A 446 5.94 -31.34 -26.28
CA GLU A 446 6.28 -32.46 -25.41
C GLU A 446 5.35 -32.47 -24.17
N PRO A 447 4.18 -33.16 -24.22
CA PRO A 447 3.21 -33.13 -23.12
C PRO A 447 3.76 -33.59 -21.76
N ALA A 448 4.69 -34.55 -21.76
CA ALA A 448 5.35 -35.02 -20.55
C ALA A 448 6.21 -33.91 -19.90
N LEU A 449 6.87 -33.07 -20.72
CA LEU A 449 7.62 -31.92 -20.24
C LEU A 449 6.68 -30.89 -19.61
N VAL A 450 5.56 -30.56 -20.28
CA VAL A 450 4.56 -29.62 -19.76
C VAL A 450 4.05 -30.04 -18.37
N ALA A 451 3.69 -31.31 -18.17
CA ALA A 451 3.26 -31.81 -16.88
C ALA A 451 4.32 -31.60 -15.78
N MET A 452 5.61 -31.78 -16.11
CA MET A 452 6.71 -31.50 -15.19
C MET A 452 6.85 -29.99 -14.89
N LEU A 453 6.76 -29.13 -15.91
CA LEU A 453 6.83 -27.68 -15.73
C LEU A 453 5.69 -27.15 -14.86
N CYS A 454 4.51 -27.80 -14.86
CA CYS A 454 3.36 -27.39 -14.05
C CYS A 454 3.42 -27.84 -12.59
N ALA A 455 3.98 -29.02 -12.29
CA ALA A 455 3.85 -29.62 -10.95
C ALA A 455 5.16 -30.11 -10.30
N ALA A 456 6.21 -30.41 -11.06
CA ALA A 456 7.42 -31.04 -10.50
C ALA A 456 8.29 -30.03 -9.71
N PRO A 457 9.07 -30.47 -8.70
CA PRO A 457 10.06 -29.62 -8.02
C PRO A 457 11.16 -29.13 -8.97
N MET A 458 11.80 -27.99 -8.65
CA MET A 458 12.84 -27.37 -9.49
C MET A 458 13.97 -28.32 -9.89
N LYS A 459 14.44 -29.18 -8.98
CA LYS A 459 15.50 -30.15 -9.27
C LYS A 459 15.14 -31.11 -10.43
N THR A 460 13.87 -31.51 -10.51
CA THR A 460 13.35 -32.36 -11.60
C THR A 460 13.20 -31.56 -12.89
N ILE A 461 12.68 -30.32 -12.77
CA ILE A 461 12.56 -29.38 -13.89
C ILE A 461 13.93 -29.12 -14.53
N ASP A 462 14.99 -28.87 -13.75
CA ASP A 462 16.33 -28.61 -14.27
C ASP A 462 16.89 -29.80 -15.05
N SER A 463 16.56 -31.02 -14.63
CA SER A 463 16.91 -32.21 -15.39
C SER A 463 16.13 -32.29 -16.71
N ALA A 464 14.82 -31.98 -16.67
CA ALA A 464 13.97 -32.00 -17.86
C ALA A 464 14.34 -30.91 -18.87
N LEU A 465 14.68 -29.70 -18.40
CA LEU A 465 15.18 -28.61 -19.22
C LEU A 465 16.47 -29.00 -19.95
N ARG A 466 17.41 -29.66 -19.26
CA ARG A 466 18.65 -30.18 -19.89
C ARG A 466 18.41 -31.22 -20.98
N SER A 467 17.28 -31.92 -20.92
CA SER A 467 16.88 -32.88 -21.97
C SER A 467 16.23 -32.21 -23.18
N SER A 468 15.90 -30.92 -23.13
CA SER A 468 15.34 -30.14 -24.24
C SER A 468 16.25 -28.95 -24.60
N PRO A 469 17.24 -29.12 -25.49
CA PRO A 469 18.27 -28.10 -25.76
C PRO A 469 17.73 -26.76 -26.24
N GLN A 470 16.66 -26.78 -27.04
CA GLN A 470 16.04 -25.54 -27.55
C GLN A 470 15.37 -24.75 -26.42
N LEU A 471 14.62 -25.42 -25.55
CA LEU A 471 13.98 -24.78 -24.40
C LEU A 471 15.02 -24.29 -23.39
N GLN A 472 16.08 -25.09 -23.16
CA GLN A 472 17.17 -24.70 -22.29
C GLN A 472 17.87 -23.42 -22.77
N SER A 473 18.14 -23.32 -24.08
CA SER A 473 18.77 -22.12 -24.65
C SER A 473 17.90 -20.86 -24.46
N LEU A 474 16.59 -20.97 -24.71
CA LEU A 474 15.65 -19.86 -24.49
C LEU A 474 15.55 -19.48 -23.00
N TYR A 475 15.49 -20.47 -22.12
CA TYR A 475 15.45 -20.28 -20.67
C TYR A 475 16.71 -19.57 -20.15
N THR A 476 17.90 -20.01 -20.54
CA THR A 476 19.16 -19.36 -20.16
C THR A 476 19.22 -17.93 -20.70
N SER A 477 18.85 -17.72 -21.97
CA SER A 477 18.83 -16.37 -22.57
C SER A 477 17.86 -15.43 -21.84
N TYR A 478 16.69 -15.96 -21.42
CA TYR A 478 15.73 -15.23 -20.61
C TYR A 478 16.34 -14.81 -19.28
N LEU A 479 16.94 -15.74 -18.53
CA LEU A 479 17.57 -15.43 -17.24
C LEU A 479 18.76 -14.49 -17.38
N ASP A 480 19.54 -14.59 -18.45
CA ASP A 480 20.66 -13.69 -18.70
C ASP A 480 20.21 -12.24 -18.81
N LYS A 481 19.10 -12.01 -19.52
CA LYS A 481 18.57 -10.68 -19.76
C LYS A 481 17.64 -10.18 -18.64
N PHE A 482 16.74 -11.02 -18.16
CA PHE A 482 15.62 -10.66 -17.27
C PHE A 482 15.67 -11.35 -15.90
N GLY A 483 16.75 -12.08 -15.60
CA GLY A 483 16.86 -12.82 -14.35
C GLY A 483 16.93 -11.95 -13.10
N ASP A 484 17.31 -10.67 -13.22
CA ASP A 484 17.31 -9.71 -12.09
C ASP A 484 15.91 -9.21 -11.70
N ARG A 485 14.88 -9.60 -12.46
CA ARG A 485 13.51 -9.20 -12.15
C ARG A 485 12.98 -10.02 -10.98
N ALA A 486 12.12 -9.39 -10.21
CA ALA A 486 11.48 -9.96 -9.04
C ALA A 486 10.08 -9.36 -8.91
N THR A 487 9.24 -9.97 -8.07
CA THR A 487 8.07 -9.26 -7.52
C THR A 487 8.56 -8.23 -6.51
N ASP A 488 7.94 -7.06 -6.44
CA ASP A 488 8.47 -5.90 -5.72
C ASP A 488 9.92 -5.59 -6.13
N GLU A 489 10.18 -5.33 -7.42
CA GLU A 489 11.53 -5.20 -8.01
C GLU A 489 12.51 -4.23 -7.29
N LEU A 490 12.00 -3.30 -6.48
CA LEU A 490 12.81 -2.34 -5.73
C LEU A 490 13.07 -2.77 -4.28
N LYS A 491 12.65 -3.97 -3.89
CA LYS A 491 12.93 -4.56 -2.59
C LYS A 491 14.10 -5.52 -2.67
N LEU A 492 15.16 -5.23 -1.92
CA LEU A 492 16.35 -6.09 -1.88
C LEU A 492 16.03 -7.45 -1.25
N GLU A 493 15.04 -7.53 -0.36
CA GLU A 493 14.59 -8.79 0.25
C GLU A 493 13.81 -9.70 -0.70
N SER A 494 13.36 -9.20 -1.86
CA SER A 494 12.60 -10.01 -2.82
C SER A 494 13.53 -10.91 -3.63
N PRO A 495 13.25 -12.23 -3.72
CA PRO A 495 14.05 -13.14 -4.55
C PRO A 495 13.83 -12.81 -6.03
N THR A 496 14.93 -12.79 -6.78
CA THR A 496 14.90 -12.60 -8.24
C THR A 496 14.62 -13.91 -8.96
N LEU A 497 14.31 -13.84 -10.26
CA LEU A 497 14.13 -15.02 -11.11
C LEU A 497 15.40 -15.89 -11.24
N ARG A 498 16.58 -15.35 -10.91
CA ARG A 498 17.82 -16.15 -10.79
C ARG A 498 17.87 -16.95 -9.50
N ASP A 499 17.35 -16.38 -8.41
CA ASP A 499 17.32 -17.03 -7.10
C ASP A 499 16.24 -18.11 -7.06
N ASP A 500 15.04 -17.77 -7.57
CA ASP A 500 13.89 -18.67 -7.66
C ASP A 500 13.20 -18.54 -9.04
N PRO A 501 13.58 -19.39 -10.02
CA PRO A 501 12.97 -19.39 -11.35
C PRO A 501 11.62 -20.11 -11.40
N LEU A 502 11.11 -20.63 -10.28
CA LEU A 502 9.92 -21.49 -10.29
C LEU A 502 8.71 -20.80 -10.90
N MET A 503 8.48 -19.52 -10.58
CA MET A 503 7.38 -18.73 -11.13
C MET A 503 7.45 -18.64 -12.67
N LEU A 504 8.64 -18.42 -13.23
CA LEU A 504 8.87 -18.38 -14.66
C LEU A 504 8.51 -19.73 -15.30
N VAL A 505 9.05 -20.82 -14.76
CA VAL A 505 8.85 -22.15 -15.35
C VAL A 505 7.38 -22.59 -15.24
N ARG A 506 6.73 -22.32 -14.12
CA ARG A 506 5.30 -22.60 -13.92
C ARG A 506 4.44 -21.85 -14.91
N SER A 507 4.74 -20.57 -15.16
CA SER A 507 4.04 -19.75 -16.13
C SER A 507 4.18 -20.30 -17.56
N VAL A 508 5.40 -20.74 -17.93
CA VAL A 508 5.65 -21.43 -19.21
C VAL A 508 4.85 -22.72 -19.32
N GLY A 509 4.83 -23.54 -18.25
CA GLY A 509 4.08 -24.80 -18.19
C GLY A 509 2.58 -24.60 -18.38
N THR A 510 1.97 -23.68 -17.61
CA THR A 510 0.53 -23.39 -17.70
C THR A 510 0.13 -22.88 -19.09
N LEU A 511 0.91 -21.98 -19.67
CA LEU A 511 0.64 -21.48 -21.03
C LEU A 511 0.82 -22.59 -22.09
N ALA A 512 1.82 -23.45 -21.95
CA ALA A 512 2.03 -24.59 -22.84
C ALA A 512 0.87 -25.59 -22.76
N GLN A 513 0.34 -25.85 -21.57
CA GLN A 513 -0.84 -26.70 -21.35
C GLN A 513 -2.07 -26.15 -22.08
N HIS A 514 -2.24 -24.82 -22.09
CA HIS A 514 -3.30 -24.18 -22.86
C HIS A 514 -3.11 -24.36 -24.38
N PHE A 515 -1.89 -24.19 -24.91
CA PHE A 515 -1.63 -24.43 -26.34
C PHE A 515 -1.91 -25.87 -26.78
N ILE A 516 -1.71 -26.85 -25.91
CA ILE A 516 -2.09 -28.24 -26.16
C ILE A 516 -3.62 -28.40 -26.20
N SER A 517 -4.33 -27.71 -25.30
CA SER A 517 -5.78 -27.87 -25.11
C SER A 517 -6.62 -27.08 -26.12
N THR A 518 -6.08 -25.96 -26.64
CA THR A 518 -6.78 -25.04 -27.56
C THR A 518 -5.87 -24.68 -28.75
N PRO A 519 -5.79 -25.52 -29.80
CA PRO A 519 -4.88 -25.30 -30.93
C PRO A 519 -5.23 -24.12 -31.86
N GLU A 520 -6.46 -23.58 -31.78
CA GLU A 520 -7.01 -22.70 -32.82
C GLU A 520 -6.87 -21.17 -32.60
N VAL A 521 -6.29 -20.70 -31.49
CA VAL A 521 -6.17 -19.23 -31.24
C VAL A 521 -4.73 -18.77 -31.35
N THR A 522 -4.15 -18.87 -32.54
CA THR A 522 -2.84 -18.27 -32.83
C THR A 522 -2.83 -17.66 -34.22
N ASP A 523 -3.07 -16.35 -34.28
CA ASP A 523 -2.36 -15.36 -35.13
C ASP A 523 -3.18 -14.08 -35.40
N ALA A 524 -4.50 -14.09 -35.14
CA ALA A 524 -5.34 -12.89 -35.25
C ALA A 524 -4.95 -11.75 -34.27
N ALA A 525 -4.25 -12.09 -33.20
CA ALA A 525 -3.79 -11.17 -32.16
C ALA A 525 -2.46 -10.46 -32.48
N LYS A 526 -1.90 -10.57 -33.70
CA LYS A 526 -0.78 -9.71 -34.14
C LYS A 526 -1.23 -8.48 -34.96
N ASP A 527 -2.39 -8.53 -35.61
CA ASP A 527 -2.82 -7.44 -36.50
C ASP A 527 -3.55 -6.27 -35.79
N ALA A 528 -4.28 -6.52 -34.70
CA ALA A 528 -5.12 -5.51 -34.03
C ALA A 528 -4.44 -4.26 -33.40
N ASN A 529 -3.18 -4.28 -32.91
CA ASN A 529 -2.52 -3.04 -32.41
C ASN A 529 -2.13 -2.10 -33.55
N THR A 530 -1.76 -2.66 -34.70
CA THR A 530 -1.56 -1.89 -35.92
C THR A 530 -2.88 -1.24 -36.30
N THR A 531 -4.02 -1.94 -36.16
CA THR A 531 -5.36 -1.41 -36.43
C THR A 531 -5.81 -0.32 -35.44
N LEU A 532 -5.57 -0.46 -34.13
CA LEU A 532 -5.95 0.55 -33.13
C LEU A 532 -5.14 1.85 -33.29
N ARG A 533 -3.82 1.71 -33.50
CA ARG A 533 -2.93 2.85 -33.73
C ARG A 533 -3.25 3.53 -35.06
N GLN A 534 -3.44 2.75 -36.14
CA GLN A 534 -3.84 3.29 -37.44
C GLN A 534 -5.18 4.01 -37.35
N ALA A 535 -6.18 3.44 -36.68
CA ALA A 535 -7.48 4.08 -36.48
C ALA A 535 -7.35 5.40 -35.69
N ALA A 536 -6.49 5.45 -34.67
CA ALA A 536 -6.21 6.68 -33.92
C ALA A 536 -5.48 7.73 -34.77
N GLU A 537 -4.47 7.32 -35.54
CA GLU A 537 -3.73 8.20 -36.47
C GLU A 537 -4.63 8.74 -37.59
N GLU A 538 -5.52 7.90 -38.13
CA GLU A 538 -6.53 8.29 -39.13
C GLU A 538 -7.53 9.30 -38.56
N ARG A 539 -8.01 9.08 -37.34
CA ARG A 539 -8.92 10.01 -36.66
C ARG A 539 -8.27 11.37 -36.43
N VAL A 540 -6.99 11.40 -36.05
CA VAL A 540 -6.20 12.64 -35.98
C VAL A 540 -6.04 13.29 -37.35
N ALA A 541 -5.73 12.49 -38.37
CA ALA A 541 -5.54 12.99 -39.74
C ALA A 541 -6.82 13.64 -40.29
N GLN A 542 -7.99 13.05 -40.00
CA GLN A 542 -9.31 13.58 -40.34
C GLN A 542 -9.61 14.86 -39.55
N ALA A 543 -9.41 14.86 -38.23
CA ALA A 543 -9.70 16.02 -37.38
C ALA A 543 -8.82 17.25 -37.72
N LEU A 544 -7.54 17.04 -38.03
CA LEU A 544 -6.62 18.13 -38.37
C LEU A 544 -6.73 18.62 -39.83
N GLY A 545 -7.42 17.87 -40.69
CA GLY A 545 -7.71 18.26 -42.08
C GLY A 545 -6.50 18.78 -42.87
N ALA A 546 -6.70 19.81 -43.69
CA ALA A 546 -5.65 20.43 -44.51
C ALA A 546 -4.85 21.54 -43.78
N GLN A 547 -4.65 21.45 -42.46
CA GLN A 547 -3.92 22.46 -41.68
C GLN A 547 -2.45 22.04 -41.47
N PRO A 548 -1.50 22.44 -42.34
CA PRO A 548 -0.13 21.90 -42.34
C PRO A 548 0.64 22.23 -41.05
N LEU A 549 0.43 23.44 -40.48
CA LEU A 549 1.11 23.86 -39.27
C LEU A 549 0.64 23.06 -38.05
N ARG A 550 -0.67 22.84 -37.88
CA ARG A 550 -1.20 22.04 -36.76
C ARG A 550 -0.79 20.58 -36.87
N ARG A 551 -0.77 20.03 -38.09
CA ARG A 551 -0.24 18.68 -38.35
C ARG A 551 1.24 18.55 -37.97
N ALA A 552 2.06 19.52 -38.37
CA ALA A 552 3.49 19.51 -38.03
C ALA A 552 3.73 19.57 -36.51
N VAL A 553 3.01 20.46 -35.80
CA VAL A 553 3.10 20.57 -34.34
C VAL A 553 2.62 19.29 -33.66
N PHE A 554 1.46 18.76 -34.06
CA PHE A 554 0.92 17.53 -33.48
C PHE A 554 1.87 16.34 -33.69
N ALA A 555 2.39 16.16 -34.91
CA ALA A 555 3.33 15.09 -35.23
C ALA A 555 4.64 15.22 -34.43
N TRP A 556 5.13 16.44 -34.21
CA TRP A 556 6.31 16.68 -33.37
C TRP A 556 6.05 16.34 -31.89
N VAL A 557 4.91 16.76 -31.34
CA VAL A 557 4.53 16.42 -29.95
C VAL A 557 4.34 14.92 -29.79
N LEU A 558 3.62 14.28 -30.72
CA LEU A 558 3.38 12.84 -30.69
C LEU A 558 4.70 12.07 -30.73
N ARG A 559 5.61 12.42 -31.65
CA ARG A 559 6.92 11.77 -31.79
C ARG A 559 7.74 11.86 -30.50
N ASN A 560 7.72 13.01 -29.83
CA ASN A 560 8.45 13.18 -28.58
C ASN A 560 7.79 12.45 -27.41
N ALA A 561 6.46 12.50 -27.30
CA ALA A 561 5.73 11.76 -26.26
C ALA A 561 6.06 10.27 -26.33
N ARG A 562 5.91 9.70 -27.53
CA ARG A 562 6.26 8.32 -27.90
C ARG A 562 7.70 7.95 -27.49
N ARG A 563 8.68 8.67 -28.04
CA ARG A 563 10.11 8.48 -27.74
C ARG A 563 10.43 8.49 -26.24
N HIS A 564 9.93 9.47 -25.50
CA HIS A 564 10.27 9.64 -24.08
C HIS A 564 9.59 8.59 -23.19
N ILE A 565 8.41 8.10 -23.57
CA ILE A 565 7.70 7.01 -22.87
C ILE A 565 8.47 5.70 -23.04
N VAL A 566 8.92 5.37 -24.25
CA VAL A 566 9.76 4.18 -24.50
C VAL A 566 11.08 4.27 -23.72
N ALA A 567 11.75 5.43 -23.77
CA ALA A 567 12.98 5.65 -23.02
C ALA A 567 12.75 5.53 -21.50
N ARG A 568 11.63 6.01 -20.98
CA ARG A 568 11.26 5.91 -19.56
C ARG A 568 11.15 4.46 -19.11
N GLU A 569 10.44 3.63 -19.86
CA GLU A 569 10.31 2.20 -19.53
C GLU A 569 11.66 1.48 -19.58
N ASN A 570 12.49 1.77 -20.60
CA ASN A 570 13.81 1.14 -20.73
C ASN A 570 14.76 1.58 -19.60
N LEU A 571 14.75 2.86 -19.21
CA LEU A 571 15.55 3.36 -18.09
C LEU A 571 15.04 2.82 -16.73
N ARG A 572 13.73 2.59 -16.59
CA ARG A 572 13.15 1.94 -15.40
C ARG A 572 13.64 0.50 -15.25
N PHE A 573 13.73 -0.26 -16.34
CA PHE A 573 14.26 -1.63 -16.32
C PHE A 573 15.73 -1.69 -15.88
N GLU A 574 16.53 -0.73 -16.32
CA GLU A 574 17.94 -0.64 -15.92
C GLU A 574 18.10 -0.40 -14.41
N ARG A 575 17.17 0.32 -13.78
CA ARG A 575 17.11 0.44 -12.32
C ARG A 575 16.87 -0.93 -11.65
N THR A 576 16.02 -1.79 -12.22
CA THR A 576 15.81 -3.15 -11.70
C THR A 576 17.08 -3.99 -11.72
N ARG A 577 17.86 -3.93 -12.82
CA ARG A 577 19.15 -4.64 -12.93
C ARG A 577 20.16 -4.21 -11.86
N LEU A 578 20.16 -2.92 -11.54
CA LEU A 578 20.95 -2.40 -10.44
C LEU A 578 20.49 -3.00 -9.10
N PHE A 579 19.20 -2.94 -8.76
CA PHE A 579 18.71 -3.47 -7.49
C PHE A 579 19.04 -4.96 -7.37
N GLY A 580 18.92 -5.73 -8.46
CA GLY A 580 19.38 -7.11 -8.53
C GLY A 580 20.88 -7.26 -8.23
N ARG A 581 21.74 -6.33 -8.68
CA ARG A 581 23.17 -6.35 -8.36
C ARG A 581 23.45 -6.01 -6.89
N VAL A 582 22.81 -4.99 -6.34
CA VAL A 582 22.94 -4.62 -4.93
C VAL A 582 22.47 -5.76 -4.03
N ARG A 583 21.33 -6.38 -4.37
CA ARG A 583 20.82 -7.57 -3.70
C ARG A 583 21.83 -8.71 -3.73
N ALA A 584 22.44 -9.00 -4.88
CA ALA A 584 23.43 -10.07 -4.99
C ALA A 584 24.60 -9.87 -4.01
N ILE A 585 25.08 -8.63 -3.85
CA ILE A 585 26.13 -8.30 -2.88
C ILE A 585 25.68 -8.63 -1.45
N PHE A 586 24.52 -8.14 -1.03
CA PHE A 586 24.05 -8.36 0.34
C PHE A 586 23.63 -9.81 0.59
N THR A 587 23.15 -10.53 -0.43
CA THR A 587 22.85 -11.95 -0.31
C THR A 587 24.15 -12.73 -0.09
N ALA A 588 25.18 -12.49 -0.90
CA ALA A 588 26.51 -13.07 -0.70
C ALA A 588 27.07 -12.73 0.69
N LEU A 589 26.95 -11.46 1.12
CA LEU A 589 27.38 -11.04 2.46
C LEU A 589 26.60 -11.76 3.58
N GLY A 590 25.29 -11.98 3.39
CA GLY A 590 24.47 -12.76 4.30
C GLY A 590 24.95 -14.20 4.44
N HIS A 591 25.30 -14.86 3.33
CA HIS A 591 25.91 -16.20 3.34
C HIS A 591 27.26 -16.21 4.06
N VAL A 592 28.13 -15.25 3.77
CA VAL A 592 29.43 -15.08 4.47
C VAL A 592 29.21 -14.92 5.97
N PHE A 593 28.26 -14.08 6.39
CA PHE A 593 27.94 -13.84 7.80
C PHE A 593 27.34 -15.07 8.47
N GLN A 594 26.53 -15.86 7.76
CA GLN A 594 26.00 -17.12 8.27
C GLN A 594 27.12 -18.14 8.47
N HIS A 595 28.02 -18.31 7.49
CA HIS A 595 29.17 -19.22 7.61
C HIS A 595 30.11 -18.82 8.75
N ALA A 596 30.27 -17.51 8.98
CA ALA A 596 31.03 -16.97 10.10
C ALA A 596 30.28 -16.97 11.45
N SER A 597 29.05 -17.51 11.51
CA SER A 597 28.18 -17.50 12.71
C SER A 597 27.87 -16.10 13.28
N VAL A 598 27.95 -15.08 12.43
CA VAL A 598 27.54 -13.69 12.73
C VAL A 598 26.03 -13.54 12.64
N LEU A 599 25.40 -14.27 11.71
CA LEU A 599 23.96 -14.37 11.54
C LEU A 599 23.49 -15.83 11.64
N ALA A 600 22.26 -16.03 12.11
CA ALA A 600 21.68 -17.38 12.21
C ALA A 600 21.29 -17.97 10.85
N ARG A 601 20.84 -17.13 9.92
CA ARG A 601 20.55 -17.47 8.52
C ARG A 601 21.03 -16.35 7.61
N ALA A 602 21.36 -16.66 6.35
CA ALA A 602 21.78 -15.67 5.37
C ALA A 602 20.74 -14.55 5.17
N ASP A 603 19.45 -14.90 5.11
CA ASP A 603 18.34 -13.95 4.90
C ASP A 603 18.19 -12.91 6.03
N ASP A 604 18.85 -13.12 7.17
CA ASP A 604 18.79 -12.19 8.31
C ASP A 604 19.47 -10.86 7.97
N ILE A 605 20.32 -10.86 6.93
CA ILE A 605 20.97 -9.66 6.37
C ILE A 605 19.96 -8.58 5.97
N PHE A 606 18.76 -8.97 5.52
CA PHE A 606 17.72 -8.02 5.11
C PHE A 606 17.14 -7.22 6.28
N TYR A 607 17.36 -7.67 7.52
CA TYR A 607 16.94 -6.98 8.75
C TYR A 607 18.02 -6.10 9.36
N LEU A 608 19.18 -5.98 8.71
CA LEU A 608 20.21 -4.99 9.01
C LEU A 608 20.06 -3.78 8.08
N GLU A 609 20.50 -2.60 8.52
CA GLU A 609 20.67 -1.46 7.62
C GLU A 609 21.96 -1.62 6.80
N VAL A 610 22.04 -0.94 5.66
CA VAL A 610 23.23 -0.96 4.78
C VAL A 610 24.50 -0.68 5.59
N GLU A 611 24.54 0.42 6.34
CA GLU A 611 25.75 0.82 7.10
C GLU A 611 26.05 -0.11 8.28
N GLU A 612 25.07 -0.84 8.81
CA GLU A 612 25.34 -1.85 9.85
C GLU A 612 26.04 -3.08 9.26
N ALA A 613 25.59 -3.53 8.10
CA ALA A 613 26.19 -4.66 7.39
C ALA A 613 27.61 -4.33 6.88
N LEU A 614 27.78 -3.16 6.24
CA LEU A 614 29.10 -2.70 5.77
C LEU A 614 30.02 -2.39 6.95
N GLY A 615 29.51 -1.69 7.97
CA GLY A 615 30.27 -1.29 9.14
C GLY A 615 30.78 -2.46 9.97
N PHE A 616 30.12 -3.62 9.92
CA PHE A 616 30.61 -4.83 10.57
C PHE A 616 31.92 -5.33 9.94
N VAL A 617 32.05 -5.23 8.62
CA VAL A 617 33.28 -5.57 7.87
C VAL A 617 34.32 -4.45 8.00
N GLU A 618 33.89 -3.19 7.92
CA GLU A 618 34.77 -2.01 7.95
C GLU A 618 35.25 -1.64 9.37
N GLY A 619 34.71 -2.26 10.42
CA GLY A 619 35.08 -2.02 11.81
C GLY A 619 34.40 -0.81 12.47
N THR A 620 33.31 -0.31 11.90
CA THR A 620 32.52 0.83 12.41
C THR A 620 31.20 0.40 13.06
N ALA A 621 30.88 -0.90 13.07
CA ALA A 621 29.66 -1.39 13.71
C ALA A 621 29.64 -1.10 15.22
N THR A 622 28.50 -0.58 15.68
CA THR A 622 28.26 -0.21 17.08
C THR A 622 27.86 -1.40 17.95
N THR A 623 27.49 -2.53 17.34
CA THR A 623 27.24 -3.81 17.99
C THR A 623 27.93 -4.93 17.24
N ARG A 624 28.41 -5.93 17.98
CA ARG A 624 28.93 -7.19 17.40
C ARG A 624 27.86 -8.27 17.30
N ASP A 625 26.75 -8.12 18.01
CA ASP A 625 25.66 -9.09 18.03
C ASP A 625 24.60 -8.72 16.98
N LEU A 626 24.96 -8.92 15.71
CA LEU A 626 24.05 -8.68 14.59
C LEU A 626 22.88 -9.67 14.56
N ALA A 627 23.09 -10.90 15.05
CA ALA A 627 22.03 -11.90 15.14
C ALA A 627 20.88 -11.46 16.07
N ALA A 628 21.19 -10.94 17.26
CA ALA A 628 20.16 -10.43 18.18
C ALA A 628 19.44 -9.18 17.63
N LEU A 629 20.17 -8.30 16.94
CA LEU A 629 19.60 -7.13 16.28
C LEU A 629 18.60 -7.53 15.19
N ALA A 630 19.01 -8.43 14.28
CA ALA A 630 18.16 -8.96 13.22
C ALA A 630 16.93 -9.69 13.81
N ALA A 631 17.11 -10.51 14.84
CA ALA A 631 16.00 -11.20 15.50
C ALA A 631 14.97 -10.26 16.14
N THR A 632 15.43 -9.12 16.70
CA THR A 632 14.54 -8.11 17.29
C THR A 632 13.70 -7.44 16.21
N ARG A 633 14.33 -6.99 15.12
CA ARG A 633 13.62 -6.37 14.00
C ARG A 633 12.71 -7.34 13.28
N LYS A 634 13.07 -8.63 13.17
CA LYS A 634 12.15 -9.64 12.63
C LYS A 634 10.84 -9.71 13.40
N ARG A 635 10.90 -9.84 14.72
CA ARG A 635 9.69 -9.88 15.58
C ARG A 635 8.84 -8.62 15.41
N GLU A 636 9.49 -7.46 15.35
CA GLU A 636 8.83 -6.18 15.13
C GLU A 636 8.13 -6.11 13.76
N PHE A 637 8.81 -6.51 12.68
CA PHE A 637 8.28 -6.46 11.32
C PHE A 637 7.23 -7.54 11.05
N ASP A 638 7.31 -8.69 11.72
CA ASP A 638 6.25 -9.69 11.69
C ASP A 638 4.97 -9.17 12.37
N ALA A 639 5.09 -8.40 13.46
CA ALA A 639 3.96 -7.69 14.05
C ALA A 639 3.36 -6.65 13.07
N TYR A 640 4.19 -5.92 12.31
CA TYR A 640 3.72 -4.97 11.29
C TYR A 640 3.01 -5.62 10.10
N ARG A 641 3.36 -6.87 9.76
CA ARG A 641 2.66 -7.65 8.73
C ARG A 641 1.31 -8.15 9.22
N ALA A 642 1.20 -8.49 10.50
CA ALA A 642 -0.03 -8.97 11.11
C ALA A 642 -1.02 -7.86 11.46
N ALA A 643 -0.55 -6.63 11.68
CA ALA A 643 -1.39 -5.47 12.00
C ALA A 643 -2.07 -4.86 10.76
N PRO A 644 -3.27 -4.25 10.92
CA PRO A 644 -3.90 -3.47 9.85
C PRO A 644 -2.97 -2.38 9.33
N ALA A 645 -2.93 -2.21 8.00
CA ALA A 645 -2.10 -1.19 7.38
C ALA A 645 -2.56 0.22 7.82
N PRO A 646 -1.62 1.15 8.08
CA PRO A 646 -1.95 2.56 8.19
C PRO A 646 -2.60 3.08 6.91
N PRO A 647 -3.40 4.16 6.98
CA PRO A 647 -3.97 4.79 5.80
C PRO A 647 -2.89 5.29 4.85
N ASP A 648 -3.29 5.50 3.59
CA ASP A 648 -2.38 6.01 2.56
C ASP A 648 -1.84 7.41 2.92
N ARG A 649 -2.61 8.20 3.68
CA ARG A 649 -2.23 9.52 4.16
C ARG A 649 -2.69 9.76 5.59
N PHE A 650 -1.81 10.33 6.41
CA PHE A 650 -2.11 10.72 7.80
C PHE A 650 -1.10 11.75 8.34
N GLU A 651 -1.41 12.29 9.51
CA GLU A 651 -0.60 13.30 10.19
C GLU A 651 0.00 12.75 11.49
N THR A 652 1.20 13.21 11.83
CA THR A 652 1.86 12.93 13.12
C THR A 652 2.50 14.20 13.67
N HIS A 653 2.66 14.28 14.99
CA HIS A 653 3.30 15.42 15.66
C HIS A 653 4.47 14.96 16.51
N GLY A 654 5.59 15.68 16.43
CA GLY A 654 6.75 15.43 17.27
C GLY A 654 7.49 14.12 16.95
N MET A 655 7.76 13.31 17.97
CA MET A 655 8.53 12.07 17.84
C MET A 655 7.71 11.00 17.10
N ILE A 656 8.07 10.73 15.85
CA ILE A 656 7.32 9.85 14.96
C ILE A 656 7.25 8.41 15.50
N GLY A 657 8.34 7.92 16.11
CA GLY A 657 8.38 6.56 16.69
C GLY A 657 7.45 6.35 17.88
N THR A 658 6.95 7.43 18.49
CA THR A 658 5.94 7.39 19.56
C THR A 658 4.60 8.00 19.12
N ALA A 659 4.48 8.41 17.85
CA ALA A 659 3.32 9.09 17.35
C ALA A 659 2.18 8.09 17.10
N ASN A 660 0.96 8.55 17.36
CA ASN A 660 -0.25 7.81 17.01
C ASN A 660 -0.41 7.76 15.51
N VAL A 661 -0.09 6.61 14.93
CA VAL A 661 -0.41 6.32 13.54
C VAL A 661 -1.86 5.82 13.51
N PRO A 662 -2.80 6.54 12.87
CA PRO A 662 -4.15 6.03 12.72
C PRO A 662 -4.11 4.73 11.89
N HIS A 663 -5.00 3.79 12.18
CA HIS A 663 -5.18 2.58 11.38
C HIS A 663 -6.51 2.69 10.63
N VAL A 664 -6.58 2.15 9.42
CA VAL A 664 -7.87 1.99 8.75
C VAL A 664 -8.57 0.79 9.39
N SER A 665 -9.61 1.03 10.18
CA SER A 665 -10.54 -0.02 10.59
C SER A 665 -11.17 -0.62 9.33
N THR A 666 -11.02 -1.93 9.14
CA THR A 666 -11.68 -2.68 8.06
C THR A 666 -13.22 -2.67 8.15
N ASP A 667 -13.79 -2.10 9.21
CA ASP A 667 -15.23 -2.09 9.49
C ASP A 667 -15.96 -0.76 9.22
N GLY A 668 -15.39 0.19 8.47
CA GLY A 668 -16.06 1.50 8.42
C GLY A 668 -15.70 2.52 7.34
N THR A 669 -15.18 2.12 6.18
CA THR A 669 -15.22 3.08 5.05
C THR A 669 -16.64 3.11 4.49
N LEU A 670 -17.37 4.17 4.81
CA LEU A 670 -18.54 4.66 4.09
C LEU A 670 -18.20 4.77 2.60
N HIS A 671 -18.25 3.66 1.87
CA HIS A 671 -18.38 3.67 0.42
C HIS A 671 -19.82 4.07 0.13
N ALA A 672 -19.97 5.03 -0.79
CA ALA A 672 -21.27 5.41 -1.33
C ALA A 672 -22.08 4.15 -1.72
N PRO A 673 -23.42 4.17 -1.64
CA PRO A 673 -24.24 3.05 -2.09
C PRO A 673 -23.98 2.87 -3.59
N GLN A 674 -23.10 1.94 -3.93
CA GLN A 674 -22.74 1.57 -5.29
C GLN A 674 -23.20 0.14 -5.50
N ASP A 675 -23.88 -0.05 -6.61
CA ASP A 675 -24.62 -1.23 -7.01
C ASP A 675 -23.86 -2.54 -6.70
N SER A 676 -24.54 -3.52 -6.07
CA SER A 676 -23.88 -4.76 -5.61
C SER A 676 -23.26 -5.56 -6.75
N GLU A 677 -23.73 -5.34 -7.98
CA GLU A 677 -23.32 -6.07 -9.18
C GLU A 677 -22.35 -5.31 -10.09
N ARG A 678 -22.19 -3.98 -9.94
CA ARG A 678 -21.45 -3.17 -10.93
C ARG A 678 -20.49 -2.16 -10.29
N ARG A 679 -19.24 -2.14 -10.77
CA ARG A 679 -18.24 -1.12 -10.42
C ARG A 679 -17.64 -0.47 -11.64
N THR A 680 -17.18 0.77 -11.47
CA THR A 680 -16.49 1.55 -12.49
C THR A 680 -15.13 1.98 -11.99
N GLY A 681 -14.10 1.71 -12.79
CA GLY A 681 -12.74 2.20 -12.64
C GLY A 681 -12.32 2.95 -13.90
N LEU A 682 -11.02 3.02 -14.12
CA LEU A 682 -10.42 3.69 -15.26
C LEU A 682 -10.07 2.68 -16.35
N GLY A 683 -10.82 2.71 -17.45
CA GLY A 683 -10.57 1.90 -18.64
C GLY A 683 -9.19 2.21 -19.22
N CYS A 684 -8.35 1.19 -19.35
CA CYS A 684 -6.96 1.35 -19.74
C CYS A 684 -6.63 0.69 -21.09
N CYS A 685 -7.08 -0.54 -21.29
CA CYS A 685 -6.91 -1.29 -22.53
C CYS A 685 -8.29 -1.75 -23.02
N PRO A 686 -8.74 -1.31 -24.21
CA PRO A 686 -10.05 -1.67 -24.74
C PRO A 686 -10.25 -3.18 -24.91
N GLY A 687 -11.52 -3.59 -24.87
CA GLY A 687 -11.95 -4.97 -25.09
C GLY A 687 -12.98 -5.41 -24.05
N VAL A 688 -13.88 -6.30 -24.47
CA VAL A 688 -14.91 -6.89 -23.60
C VAL A 688 -14.60 -8.37 -23.44
N VAL A 689 -14.44 -8.81 -22.20
CA VAL A 689 -14.13 -10.20 -21.88
C VAL A 689 -14.92 -10.67 -20.67
N ARG A 690 -15.29 -11.94 -20.70
CA ARG A 690 -15.94 -12.65 -19.59
C ARG A 690 -15.00 -13.75 -19.12
N GLY A 691 -14.83 -13.85 -17.81
CA GLY A 691 -13.96 -14.87 -17.24
C GLY A 691 -14.16 -15.02 -15.74
N GLN A 692 -13.58 -16.09 -15.22
CA GLN A 692 -13.54 -16.37 -13.81
C GLN A 692 -12.45 -15.53 -13.13
N VAL A 693 -12.75 -14.97 -11.97
CA VAL A 693 -11.84 -14.13 -11.20
C VAL A 693 -10.81 -14.98 -10.47
N ARG A 694 -9.55 -14.54 -10.55
CA ARG A 694 -8.46 -14.96 -9.68
C ARG A 694 -7.88 -13.73 -8.98
N VAL A 695 -8.10 -13.63 -7.67
CA VAL A 695 -7.51 -12.62 -6.80
C VAL A 695 -6.10 -13.06 -6.39
N VAL A 696 -5.11 -12.32 -6.85
CA VAL A 696 -3.70 -12.59 -6.57
C VAL A 696 -3.14 -11.47 -5.70
N THR A 697 -2.65 -11.84 -4.52
CA THR A 697 -1.95 -10.93 -3.60
C THR A 697 -0.43 -11.10 -3.67
N ASP A 698 0.04 -12.33 -3.94
CA ASP A 698 1.45 -12.66 -4.19
C ASP A 698 1.54 -13.57 -5.42
N PRO A 699 2.14 -13.10 -6.53
CA PRO A 699 2.16 -13.85 -7.77
C PRO A 699 3.21 -14.98 -7.75
N ARG A 700 4.08 -15.06 -6.73
CA ARG A 700 5.00 -16.20 -6.53
C ARG A 700 4.29 -17.44 -6.03
N ARG A 701 3.18 -17.25 -5.30
CA ARG A 701 2.40 -18.32 -4.66
C ARG A 701 1.14 -18.67 -5.44
N SER A 702 0.84 -17.91 -6.48
CA SER A 702 -0.42 -18.01 -7.23
C SER A 702 -0.15 -18.42 -8.66
N THR A 703 -1.00 -19.29 -9.19
CA THR A 703 -1.00 -19.64 -10.61
C THR A 703 -2.28 -19.12 -11.25
N LEU A 704 -2.14 -18.48 -12.40
CA LEU A 704 -3.27 -18.00 -13.20
C LEU A 704 -3.54 -18.99 -14.32
N GLN A 705 -4.78 -19.49 -14.43
CA GLN A 705 -5.17 -20.35 -15.53
C GLN A 705 -5.52 -19.50 -16.77
N ALA A 706 -5.30 -20.07 -17.96
CA ALA A 706 -5.67 -19.41 -19.19
C ALA A 706 -7.19 -19.17 -19.25
N GLY A 707 -7.61 -17.92 -19.47
CA GLY A 707 -9.03 -17.56 -19.48
C GLY A 707 -9.52 -16.86 -18.20
N GLU A 708 -8.72 -16.87 -17.13
CA GLU A 708 -9.06 -16.18 -15.87
C GLU A 708 -8.82 -14.67 -15.98
N ILE A 709 -9.60 -13.89 -15.21
CA ILE A 709 -9.44 -12.46 -15.01
C ILE A 709 -8.58 -12.25 -13.76
N LEU A 710 -7.40 -11.67 -13.96
CA LEU A 710 -6.45 -11.38 -12.88
C LEU A 710 -6.91 -10.15 -12.11
N VAL A 711 -7.12 -10.31 -10.81
CA VAL A 711 -7.47 -9.24 -9.87
C VAL A 711 -6.33 -9.04 -8.88
N ALA A 712 -5.80 -7.83 -8.75
CA ALA A 712 -4.71 -7.52 -7.84
C ALA A 712 -4.85 -6.14 -7.19
N GLU A 713 -4.24 -5.93 -6.02
CA GLU A 713 -4.22 -4.62 -5.36
C GLU A 713 -3.35 -3.65 -6.16
N CYS A 714 -2.13 -4.04 -6.46
CA CYS A 714 -1.21 -3.35 -7.36
C CYS A 714 -0.42 -4.39 -8.15
N THR A 715 0.20 -3.96 -9.24
CA THR A 715 1.06 -4.83 -10.06
C THR A 715 2.38 -4.12 -10.31
N ASP A 716 3.47 -4.85 -10.11
CA ASP A 716 4.80 -4.42 -10.49
C ASP A 716 5.27 -5.16 -11.75
N PRO A 717 6.44 -4.80 -12.32
CA PRO A 717 6.90 -5.44 -13.54
C PRO A 717 7.17 -6.95 -13.44
N GLY A 718 7.45 -7.50 -12.25
CA GLY A 718 7.58 -8.94 -12.00
C GLY A 718 6.30 -9.76 -12.26
N TRP A 719 5.14 -9.13 -12.31
CA TRP A 719 3.85 -9.78 -12.59
C TRP A 719 3.67 -10.18 -14.04
N VAL A 720 4.54 -9.72 -14.95
CA VAL A 720 4.44 -9.99 -16.39
C VAL A 720 4.40 -11.48 -16.72
N MET A 721 4.84 -12.36 -15.82
CA MET A 721 4.82 -13.81 -16.04
C MET A 721 3.40 -14.38 -16.04
N LEU A 722 2.47 -13.75 -15.32
CA LEU A 722 1.07 -14.17 -15.24
C LEU A 722 0.24 -13.63 -16.41
N PHE A 723 0.63 -12.48 -16.97
CA PHE A 723 -0.16 -11.78 -17.98
C PHE A 723 -0.44 -12.60 -19.25
N PRO A 724 0.47 -13.44 -19.78
CA PRO A 724 0.18 -14.26 -20.95
C PRO A 724 -1.01 -15.21 -20.79
N ALA A 725 -1.35 -15.59 -19.54
CA ALA A 725 -2.51 -16.44 -19.25
C ALA A 725 -3.79 -15.62 -18.96
N ALA A 726 -3.66 -14.33 -18.65
CA ALA A 726 -4.79 -13.49 -18.25
C ALA A 726 -5.70 -13.15 -19.44
N ALA A 727 -7.00 -13.40 -19.28
CA ALA A 727 -8.02 -12.95 -20.23
C ALA A 727 -8.40 -11.49 -20.01
N GLY A 728 -8.26 -10.99 -18.77
CA GLY A 728 -8.53 -9.61 -18.37
C GLY A 728 -7.75 -9.23 -17.11
N LEU A 729 -7.60 -7.93 -16.86
CA LEU A 729 -6.85 -7.39 -15.73
C LEU A 729 -7.66 -6.33 -14.96
N LEU A 730 -7.85 -6.54 -13.66
CA LEU A 730 -8.44 -5.57 -12.73
C LEU A 730 -7.44 -5.21 -11.64
N VAL A 731 -7.11 -3.92 -11.52
CA VAL A 731 -6.14 -3.45 -10.51
C VAL A 731 -6.76 -2.37 -9.63
N GLU A 732 -6.64 -2.54 -8.32
CA GLU A 732 -7.17 -1.58 -7.34
C GLU A 732 -6.46 -0.23 -7.41
N ARG A 733 -5.12 -0.28 -7.40
CA ARG A 733 -4.21 0.86 -7.39
C ARG A 733 -3.44 0.92 -8.71
N GLY A 734 -3.72 1.92 -9.54
CA GLY A 734 -2.98 2.12 -10.78
C GLY A 734 -3.53 3.29 -11.60
N SER A 735 -2.67 3.97 -12.35
CA SER A 735 -3.04 5.07 -13.24
C SER A 735 -2.93 4.66 -14.73
N LEU A 736 -3.35 5.52 -15.66
CA LEU A 736 -3.17 5.29 -17.11
C LEU A 736 -1.71 5.14 -17.55
N LEU A 737 -0.77 5.60 -16.72
CA LEU A 737 0.67 5.54 -16.95
C LEU A 737 1.37 4.51 -16.07
N SER A 738 0.61 3.72 -15.30
CA SER A 738 1.14 2.63 -14.49
C SER A 738 1.70 1.53 -15.38
N HIS A 739 2.58 0.70 -14.81
CA HIS A 739 3.18 -0.38 -15.56
C HIS A 739 2.15 -1.43 -16.03
N SER A 740 1.17 -1.79 -15.17
CA SER A 740 0.03 -2.65 -15.57
C SER A 740 -0.67 -2.10 -16.79
N ALA A 741 -0.94 -0.79 -16.78
CA ALA A 741 -1.61 -0.12 -17.88
C ALA A 741 -0.83 -0.22 -19.20
N ILE A 742 0.49 0.00 -19.15
CA ILE A 742 1.36 -0.07 -20.33
C ILE A 742 1.47 -1.50 -20.85
N VAL A 743 1.74 -2.47 -19.97
CA VAL A 743 1.94 -3.86 -20.39
C VAL A 743 0.65 -4.50 -20.85
N ALA A 744 -0.48 -4.24 -20.18
CA ALA A 744 -1.79 -4.74 -20.64
C ALA A 744 -2.10 -4.27 -22.06
N ARG A 745 -1.77 -3.02 -22.42
CA ARG A 745 -1.93 -2.50 -23.80
C ARG A 745 -1.00 -3.19 -24.80
N GLU A 746 0.25 -3.41 -24.42
CA GLU A 746 1.23 -4.05 -25.29
C GLU A 746 0.87 -5.54 -25.53
N MET A 747 0.28 -6.19 -24.51
CA MET A 747 -0.17 -7.58 -24.54
C MET A 747 -1.64 -7.75 -24.99
N ARG A 748 -2.38 -6.65 -25.17
CA ARG A 748 -3.80 -6.62 -25.58
C ARG A 748 -4.75 -7.32 -24.62
N ILE A 749 -4.48 -7.18 -23.33
CA ILE A 749 -5.34 -7.71 -22.27
C ILE A 749 -6.30 -6.59 -21.87
N PRO A 750 -7.63 -6.76 -22.01
CA PRO A 750 -8.61 -5.80 -21.50
C PRO A 750 -8.34 -5.48 -20.03
N ALA A 751 -8.17 -4.19 -19.72
CA ALA A 751 -7.66 -3.79 -18.42
C ALA A 751 -8.37 -2.57 -17.84
N ILE A 752 -8.69 -2.64 -16.56
CA ILE A 752 -9.29 -1.57 -15.76
C ILE A 752 -8.43 -1.37 -14.51
N VAL A 753 -8.03 -0.13 -14.26
CA VAL A 753 -7.21 0.26 -13.10
C VAL A 753 -7.95 1.27 -12.24
N SER A 754 -7.44 1.62 -11.06
CA SER A 754 -8.12 2.53 -10.12
C SER A 754 -9.50 2.02 -9.69
N LEU A 755 -9.66 0.70 -9.54
CA LEU A 755 -10.92 0.08 -9.13
C LEU A 755 -10.91 -0.17 -7.62
N SER A 756 -11.19 0.88 -6.83
CA SER A 756 -11.06 0.86 -5.37
C SER A 756 -11.85 -0.30 -4.72
N GLY A 757 -11.21 -1.01 -3.78
CA GLY A 757 -11.77 -2.15 -3.08
C GLY A 757 -12.10 -3.36 -3.97
N VAL A 758 -11.50 -3.51 -5.16
CA VAL A 758 -11.78 -4.66 -6.03
C VAL A 758 -11.36 -5.98 -5.39
N THR A 759 -10.26 -5.98 -4.63
CA THR A 759 -9.70 -7.18 -3.99
C THR A 759 -10.53 -7.69 -2.81
N THR A 760 -11.33 -6.81 -2.19
CA THR A 760 -12.30 -7.15 -1.14
C THR A 760 -13.71 -7.36 -1.68
N TRP A 761 -13.99 -6.82 -2.87
CA TRP A 761 -15.23 -7.06 -3.57
C TRP A 761 -15.24 -8.47 -4.13
N LEU A 762 -14.40 -8.73 -5.14
CA LEU A 762 -14.37 -10.00 -5.86
C LEU A 762 -13.59 -11.06 -5.10
N HIS A 763 -14.05 -12.31 -5.20
CA HIS A 763 -13.38 -13.47 -4.61
C HIS A 763 -12.97 -14.46 -5.71
N ASP A 764 -12.01 -15.32 -5.38
CA ASP A 764 -11.61 -16.42 -6.24
C ASP A 764 -12.82 -17.24 -6.68
N GLY A 765 -13.01 -17.35 -7.99
CA GLY A 765 -14.09 -18.13 -8.59
C GLY A 765 -15.30 -17.33 -9.07
N ASP A 766 -15.42 -16.04 -8.70
CA ASP A 766 -16.48 -15.15 -9.18
C ASP A 766 -16.45 -15.02 -10.71
N TRP A 767 -17.60 -14.82 -11.36
CA TRP A 767 -17.65 -14.53 -12.79
C TRP A 767 -17.92 -13.06 -13.03
N VAL A 768 -17.13 -12.44 -13.91
CA VAL A 768 -17.30 -11.03 -14.27
C VAL A 768 -17.23 -10.82 -15.78
N GLU A 769 -17.96 -9.82 -16.24
CA GLU A 769 -17.76 -9.17 -17.52
C GLU A 769 -17.02 -7.85 -17.29
N ILE A 770 -15.93 -7.63 -18.02
CA ILE A 770 -15.18 -6.38 -17.97
C ILE A 770 -15.21 -5.71 -19.34
N ASP A 771 -15.41 -4.40 -19.37
CA ASP A 771 -15.19 -3.55 -20.54
C ASP A 771 -14.03 -2.59 -20.25
N GLY A 772 -12.86 -2.96 -20.77
CA GLY A 772 -11.64 -2.19 -20.59
C GLY A 772 -11.61 -0.82 -21.30
N SER A 773 -12.63 -0.52 -22.11
CA SER A 773 -12.78 0.77 -22.79
C SER A 773 -13.55 1.76 -21.91
N SER A 774 -14.72 1.36 -21.41
CA SER A 774 -15.55 2.19 -20.53
C SER A 774 -15.11 2.16 -19.07
N GLY A 775 -14.27 1.18 -18.68
CA GLY A 775 -13.84 1.00 -17.29
C GLY A 775 -14.89 0.32 -16.41
N VAL A 776 -15.88 -0.35 -17.00
CA VAL A 776 -16.99 -1.00 -16.28
C VAL A 776 -16.66 -2.46 -15.98
N VAL A 777 -16.94 -2.89 -14.75
CA VAL A 777 -16.95 -4.29 -14.32
C VAL A 777 -18.34 -4.65 -13.83
N THR A 778 -18.89 -5.76 -14.33
CA THR A 778 -20.19 -6.29 -13.92
C THR A 778 -20.04 -7.73 -13.48
N ARG A 779 -20.56 -8.09 -12.32
CA ARG A 779 -20.70 -9.49 -11.89
C ARG A 779 -21.77 -10.17 -12.73
N ILE A 780 -21.49 -11.38 -13.18
CA ILE A 780 -22.41 -12.17 -13.98
C ILE A 780 -22.57 -13.56 -13.37
N ALA A 781 -23.74 -14.17 -13.55
CA ALA A 781 -23.93 -15.57 -13.24
C ALA A 781 -23.12 -16.43 -14.22
N GLN A 782 -22.62 -17.58 -13.76
CA GLN A 782 -21.88 -18.53 -14.60
C GLN A 782 -22.74 -18.93 -15.80
N ALA A 783 -22.18 -18.81 -17.01
CA ALA A 783 -22.86 -19.22 -18.23
C ALA A 783 -23.07 -20.75 -18.23
N GLY A 784 -24.20 -21.21 -17.70
CA GLY A 784 -24.54 -22.63 -17.59
C GLY A 784 -25.74 -22.94 -16.68
N GLU A 785 -26.06 -22.09 -15.69
CA GLU A 785 -27.24 -22.29 -14.85
C GLU A 785 -28.45 -21.55 -15.43
N ARG A 786 -29.24 -22.26 -16.26
CA ARG A 786 -30.65 -21.86 -16.43
C ARG A 786 -31.34 -22.06 -15.08
N PRO A 787 -32.15 -21.10 -14.60
CA PRO A 787 -32.96 -21.34 -13.41
C PRO A 787 -33.89 -22.51 -13.73
N GLN A 788 -33.85 -23.55 -12.88
CA GLN A 788 -34.87 -24.59 -12.91
C GLN A 788 -36.21 -23.90 -12.63
N THR A 789 -37.00 -23.72 -13.67
CA THR A 789 -38.41 -23.38 -13.55
C THR A 789 -39.09 -24.56 -12.88
N ASN A 790 -39.46 -24.41 -11.61
CA ASN A 790 -40.37 -25.32 -10.92
C ASN A 790 -41.67 -25.43 -11.74
N ALA A 791 -42.00 -26.65 -12.16
CA ALA A 791 -43.32 -27.08 -12.60
C ALA A 791 -43.96 -27.90 -11.48
#